data_AF-A0A0G4GWW6-F1
#
_entry.id   AF-A0A0G4GWW6-F1
#
_cell.length_a   1.000
_cell.length_b   1.000
_cell.length_c   1.000
_cell.angle_alpha   90.00
_cell.angle_beta   90.00
_cell.angle_gamma   90.00
#
_symmetry.space_group_name_H-M   'P 1'
#
loop_
_entity.id
_entity.type
_entity.pdbx_description
1 polymer ?
#
loop_
_entity_poly.entity_id
_entity_poly.type
_entity_poly.pdbx_seq_one_letter_code
_entity_poly.pdbx_strand_id
1 'polypeptide(L)'
;MFTCCLPETGRDDHERDIEVTVEHPSTSPRNHRLGSISGASPSTRAGLNHFHSPPTQSRPEKYPADLLRQARRAFDEVAGGNGKIDIEEFRKGLVEHLQVNLSRMETSRTFHSLDKNHDGELDFDEFLEGLKTLHWLRCGVAGLEGKKEDPVFVVPESYDWDKTTDENYKHPDFDRQRVKNTKEPPPPVLFLPEYADFRSMLDYAHHTVHSTARQRWQDETVRLCVSRTREQPRPWVVYTCGPMGAGKGYVLAWLSDRNLFPLENVVKIDPDYFKSQMPEWQGYLDRGKDAGSMCHRESGMLQEIAQEVAMRSRQHVWVDGSLSDGQWFTHVFDDIRTRFPHYRIAIISVSASEHLVRQRIAERAKKTGRNVPESQIIRSLKSPENSIRILASRTDLVIRICNNETIKLLSVEDHSGNWQRGVGRHFSQLQQPEEFPSALPTQYVMRTSLTCEHLRLPTDTCALMKAGRSVQVDLLPETENGTDLPERNLVGLCSLRYLASQGVLMTTGFTCSPLGEITLDPHTREMADIPPEASHFSFIAPPEGARAAYEKPLLLSSCPRRRHFVDANRSGESDTALRSRTLSPEVAFALRGGFGYTGPGPEYKFLQINALTGVLGEGGKVIQFGEPEALEPSAFVALKKQKRFVSVEAPELRQKGAKQMAWVNPKECIAGSRRLGMHGGFAFVFGEGGKPHPNDRFFPAIGSGAD
;
A
#
# COMPACT_ATOMS: atom_id res chain seq x y z
N MET A 1 48.67 -21.46 -5.21
CA MET A 1 49.17 -22.71 -4.60
C MET A 1 49.83 -22.37 -3.27
N PHE A 2 49.43 -23.07 -2.21
CA PHE A 2 50.08 -23.24 -0.88
C PHE A 2 50.24 -22.04 0.10
N THR A 3 49.46 -22.13 1.19
CA THR A 3 49.79 -22.10 2.66
C THR A 3 50.73 -21.08 3.33
N CYS A 4 50.45 -20.91 4.64
CA CYS A 4 51.27 -20.40 5.78
C CYS A 4 51.24 -18.86 5.99
N CYS A 5 51.20 -18.26 7.20
CA CYS A 5 51.37 -18.66 8.60
C CYS A 5 50.88 -17.50 9.52
N LEU A 6 50.47 -17.80 10.77
CA LEU A 6 50.57 -16.90 11.95
C LEU A 6 52.01 -17.03 12.54
N PRO A 7 52.60 -16.08 13.31
CA PRO A 7 52.10 -15.66 14.65
C PRO A 7 52.44 -14.24 15.19
N GLU A 8 51.70 -13.89 16.25
CA GLU A 8 51.99 -13.14 17.50
C GLU A 8 52.83 -11.83 17.62
N THR A 9 52.41 -11.04 18.64
CA THR A 9 52.98 -9.88 19.37
C THR A 9 52.34 -8.54 18.97
N GLY A 10 52.04 -7.57 19.83
CA GLY A 10 52.31 -7.24 21.23
C GLY A 10 51.61 -5.89 21.52
N ARG A 11 51.65 -5.43 22.76
CA ARG A 11 50.77 -4.42 23.38
C ARG A 11 51.03 -2.93 23.01
N ASP A 12 49.98 -2.15 23.34
CA ASP A 12 49.91 -0.75 23.86
C ASP A 12 49.83 0.49 22.93
N ASP A 13 48.77 1.27 23.25
CA ASP A 13 48.58 2.73 23.25
C ASP A 13 48.65 3.58 21.95
N HIS A 14 47.49 4.07 21.52
CA HIS A 14 47.04 5.46 21.79
C HIS A 14 45.76 5.80 21.00
N GLU A 15 44.69 6.10 21.74
CA GLU A 15 43.52 6.83 21.25
C GLU A 15 43.94 8.21 20.71
N ARG A 16 43.41 8.58 19.53
CA ARG A 16 43.25 9.98 19.14
C ARG A 16 41.82 10.19 18.71
N ASP A 17 41.08 10.84 19.60
CA ASP A 17 39.84 11.55 19.31
C ASP A 17 40.09 12.64 18.26
N ILE A 18 39.20 12.72 17.28
CA ILE A 18 39.03 13.91 16.44
C ILE A 18 37.63 14.44 16.74
N GLU A 19 37.57 15.38 17.69
CA GLU A 19 36.42 16.26 17.89
C GLU A 19 36.32 17.24 16.72
N VAL A 20 35.14 17.34 16.10
CA VAL A 20 34.76 18.48 15.27
C VAL A 20 33.54 19.14 15.91
N THR A 21 33.82 20.23 16.60
CA THR A 21 32.88 21.15 17.25
C THR A 21 32.08 21.92 16.20
N VAL A 22 30.75 21.99 16.35
CA VAL A 22 29.89 22.92 15.62
C VAL A 22 29.29 23.88 16.64
N GLU A 23 29.70 25.15 16.56
CA GLU A 23 29.24 26.24 17.41
C GLU A 23 27.82 26.70 17.03
N HIS A 24 26.99 26.90 18.05
CA HIS A 24 25.73 27.67 17.97
C HIS A 24 26.00 29.14 18.33
N PRO A 25 25.29 30.09 17.73
CA PRO A 25 25.01 31.35 18.41
C PRO A 25 23.50 31.61 18.51
N SER A 26 23.03 31.61 19.76
CA SER A 26 21.86 32.36 20.20
C SER A 26 22.24 33.81 20.50
N THR A 27 21.39 34.78 20.15
CA THR A 27 20.91 35.88 21.04
C THR A 27 20.12 36.96 20.28
N SER A 28 18.85 37.15 20.65
CA SER A 28 18.13 38.44 20.65
C SER A 28 18.67 39.34 21.80
N PRO A 29 18.36 40.66 21.97
CA PRO A 29 17.13 41.38 21.59
C PRO A 29 17.27 42.90 21.24
N ARG A 30 16.19 43.57 20.80
CA ARG A 30 15.61 44.83 21.39
C ARG A 30 14.55 45.55 20.52
N ASN A 31 13.58 46.09 21.26
CA ASN A 31 12.44 46.92 20.89
C ASN A 31 12.79 48.30 20.27
N HIS A 32 11.91 48.81 19.40
CA HIS A 32 11.55 50.23 19.35
C HIS A 32 10.04 50.43 19.05
N ARG A 33 9.47 51.44 19.72
CA ARG A 33 8.06 51.83 19.82
C ARG A 33 7.66 52.91 18.78
N LEU A 34 6.36 52.88 18.44
CA LEU A 34 5.38 53.97 18.25
C LEU A 34 5.54 55.00 17.10
N GLY A 35 4.43 55.14 16.36
CA GLY A 35 4.08 56.32 15.54
C GLY A 35 2.64 56.22 15.02
N SER A 36 1.71 56.88 15.71
CA SER A 36 0.28 57.06 15.37
C SER A 36 0.06 58.32 14.54
N ILE A 37 -0.79 58.29 13.50
CA ILE A 37 -1.50 59.49 13.00
C ILE A 37 -2.94 59.10 12.58
N SER A 38 -3.88 59.94 13.05
CA SER A 38 -5.34 59.95 12.89
C SER A 38 -5.80 60.74 11.65
N GLY A 39 -7.04 60.51 11.18
CA GLY A 39 -7.66 61.33 10.12
C GLY A 39 -9.08 60.94 9.71
N ALA A 40 -10.06 61.33 10.56
CA ALA A 40 -11.46 61.73 10.34
C ALA A 40 -12.35 61.23 9.16
N SER A 41 -13.57 60.85 9.53
CA SER A 41 -14.81 60.63 8.74
C SER A 41 -15.49 61.94 8.26
N PRO A 42 -16.62 61.92 7.50
CA PRO A 42 -17.93 61.82 8.16
C PRO A 42 -19.03 61.00 7.44
N SER A 43 -20.03 60.73 8.28
CA SER A 43 -21.27 59.94 8.22
C SER A 43 -22.33 60.27 7.16
N THR A 44 -23.20 59.28 6.87
CA THR A 44 -24.67 59.48 6.93
C THR A 44 -25.42 58.19 7.31
N ARG A 45 -26.02 58.21 8.52
CA ARG A 45 -27.34 57.70 8.99
C ARG A 45 -28.22 56.95 7.97
N ALA A 46 -29.09 55.98 8.30
CA ALA A 46 -29.62 55.41 9.54
C ALA A 46 -30.47 54.16 9.18
N GLY A 47 -30.60 53.18 10.08
CA GLY A 47 -31.92 52.71 10.51
C GLY A 47 -32.07 51.18 10.51
N LEU A 48 -32.47 50.64 11.66
CA LEU A 48 -32.59 49.21 11.99
C LEU A 48 -33.84 48.55 11.37
N ASN A 49 -33.79 47.23 11.15
CA ASN A 49 -34.58 46.25 11.95
C ASN A 49 -34.38 44.79 11.50
N HIS A 50 -34.51 43.90 12.49
CA HIS A 50 -34.25 42.47 12.53
C HIS A 50 -35.20 41.54 11.73
N PHE A 51 -34.75 40.28 11.65
CA PHE A 51 -35.48 38.99 11.47
C PHE A 51 -35.81 38.53 10.04
N HIS A 52 -34.99 37.62 9.51
CA HIS A 52 -35.32 36.18 9.42
C HIS A 52 -34.27 35.45 8.55
N SER A 53 -33.52 34.51 9.14
CA SER A 53 -32.90 33.41 8.38
C SER A 53 -33.94 32.30 8.22
N PRO A 54 -34.15 31.77 7.00
CA PRO A 54 -33.85 30.34 6.78
C PRO A 54 -33.42 30.05 5.31
N PRO A 55 -33.16 28.79 4.92
CA PRO A 55 -32.05 27.94 5.32
C PRO A 55 -31.21 27.51 4.09
N THR A 56 -29.89 27.39 4.25
CA THR A 56 -29.01 26.73 3.29
C THR A 56 -29.07 25.22 3.50
N GLN A 57 -29.65 24.49 2.55
CA GLN A 57 -29.42 23.05 2.35
C GLN A 57 -28.70 22.86 1.01
N SER A 58 -27.39 22.62 1.07
CA SER A 58 -26.62 22.05 -0.03
C SER A 58 -26.86 20.53 -0.08
N ARG A 59 -27.06 19.99 -1.28
CA ARG A 59 -27.41 18.59 -1.53
C ARG A 59 -26.13 17.75 -1.63
N PRO A 60 -25.92 16.69 -0.82
CA PRO A 60 -24.68 15.91 -0.86
C PRO A 60 -24.69 14.87 -1.99
N GLU A 61 -23.49 14.51 -2.48
CA GLU A 61 -23.27 13.29 -3.27
C GLU A 61 -23.86 12.10 -2.51
N LYS A 62 -24.79 11.38 -3.15
CA LYS A 62 -25.50 10.28 -2.49
C LYS A 62 -24.62 9.04 -2.47
N TYR A 63 -23.89 8.88 -1.38
CA TYR A 63 -23.49 7.57 -0.87
C TYR A 63 -24.69 6.59 -0.92
N PRO A 64 -24.47 5.28 -1.13
CA PRO A 64 -25.53 4.29 -1.03
C PRO A 64 -26.29 4.48 0.28
N ALA A 65 -27.62 4.53 0.22
CA ALA A 65 -28.44 4.88 1.38
C ALA A 65 -28.16 3.98 2.60
N ASP A 66 -27.79 2.72 2.34
CA ASP A 66 -27.48 1.76 3.38
C ASP A 66 -26.11 2.02 4.02
N LEU A 67 -25.09 2.39 3.23
CA LEU A 67 -23.78 2.77 3.77
C LEU A 67 -23.86 4.03 4.64
N LEU A 68 -24.66 5.03 4.25
CA LEU A 68 -24.88 6.23 5.08
C LEU A 68 -25.55 5.89 6.41
N ARG A 69 -26.55 5.01 6.36
CA ARG A 69 -27.28 4.57 7.55
C ARG A 69 -26.35 3.81 8.51
N GLN A 70 -25.52 2.92 7.97
CA GLN A 70 -24.52 2.15 8.72
C GLN A 70 -23.45 3.07 9.32
N ALA A 71 -22.86 3.94 8.51
CA ALA A 71 -21.85 4.91 8.94
C ALA A 71 -22.40 5.80 10.04
N ARG A 72 -23.65 6.28 9.90
CA ARG A 72 -24.29 7.14 10.89
C ARG A 72 -24.51 6.42 12.21
N ARG A 73 -25.02 5.19 12.17
CA ARG A 73 -25.17 4.36 13.37
C ARG A 73 -23.83 4.10 14.05
N ALA A 74 -22.80 3.74 13.28
CA ALA A 74 -21.47 3.51 13.81
C ALA A 74 -20.89 4.76 14.48
N PHE A 75 -21.04 5.92 13.83
CA PHE A 75 -20.60 7.20 14.35
C PHE A 75 -21.31 7.55 15.66
N ASP A 76 -22.64 7.42 15.70
CA ASP A 76 -23.45 7.72 16.88
C ASP A 76 -23.17 6.73 18.04
N GLU A 77 -22.80 5.48 17.76
CA GLU A 77 -22.38 4.50 18.78
C GLU A 77 -21.01 4.86 19.40
N VAL A 78 -20.12 5.50 18.63
CA VAL A 78 -18.78 5.89 19.10
C VAL A 78 -18.77 7.27 19.75
N ALA A 79 -19.56 8.21 19.22
CA ALA A 79 -19.66 9.57 19.73
C ALA A 79 -20.40 9.60 21.07
N GLY A 80 -19.84 10.21 22.11
CA GLY A 80 -20.43 10.33 23.44
C GLY A 80 -21.66 11.24 23.55
N GLY A 81 -22.38 11.47 22.43
CA GLY A 81 -23.61 12.27 22.36
C GLY A 81 -23.41 13.77 22.10
N ASN A 82 -22.17 14.25 21.98
CA ASN A 82 -21.83 15.64 21.57
C ASN A 82 -21.87 15.84 20.04
N GLY A 83 -22.08 14.77 19.26
CA GLY A 83 -22.09 14.80 17.79
C GLY A 83 -20.70 14.87 17.15
N LYS A 84 -19.64 14.63 17.93
CA LYS A 84 -18.25 14.55 17.51
C LYS A 84 -17.56 13.37 18.19
N ILE A 85 -16.38 12.97 17.72
CA ILE A 85 -15.61 11.89 18.34
C ILE A 85 -14.22 12.40 18.72
N ASP A 86 -13.91 12.47 20.01
CA ASP A 86 -12.55 12.76 20.46
C ASP A 86 -11.61 11.55 20.32
N ILE A 87 -10.30 11.74 20.51
CA ILE A 87 -9.32 10.65 20.33
C ILE A 87 -9.51 9.46 21.29
N GLU A 88 -10.03 9.68 22.48
CA GLU A 88 -10.25 8.64 23.49
C GLU A 88 -11.58 7.91 23.25
N GLU A 89 -12.62 8.63 22.83
CA GLU A 89 -13.87 8.11 22.30
C GLU A 89 -13.61 7.26 21.05
N PHE A 90 -12.81 7.76 20.10
CA PHE A 90 -12.38 7.02 18.92
C PHE A 90 -11.67 5.73 19.33
N ARG A 91 -10.70 5.81 20.24
CA ARG A 91 -9.94 4.64 20.72
C ARG A 91 -10.86 3.59 21.36
N LYS A 92 -11.79 4.00 22.23
CA LYS A 92 -12.75 3.10 22.88
C LYS A 92 -13.71 2.51 21.86
N GLY A 93 -14.26 3.34 20.98
CA GLY A 93 -15.25 2.93 19.99
C GLY A 93 -14.70 1.97 18.94
N LEU A 94 -13.42 2.12 18.59
CA LEU A 94 -12.73 1.13 17.75
C LEU A 94 -12.77 -0.27 18.36
N VAL A 95 -12.54 -0.39 19.67
CA VAL A 95 -12.50 -1.68 20.37
C VAL A 95 -13.91 -2.19 20.68
N GLU A 96 -14.75 -1.33 21.27
CA GLU A 96 -16.04 -1.72 21.86
C GLU A 96 -17.14 -1.86 20.80
N HIS A 97 -17.14 -0.99 19.78
CA HIS A 97 -18.22 -0.94 18.79
C HIS A 97 -17.80 -1.55 17.45
N LEU A 98 -16.61 -1.19 16.96
CA LEU A 98 -16.13 -1.56 15.63
C LEU A 98 -15.26 -2.83 15.62
N GLN A 99 -14.87 -3.34 16.79
CA GLN A 99 -14.02 -4.53 16.98
C GLN A 99 -12.68 -4.48 16.22
N VAL A 100 -12.18 -3.27 15.99
CA VAL A 100 -10.88 -3.01 15.37
C VAL A 100 -9.87 -2.75 16.46
N ASN A 101 -8.86 -3.62 16.56
CA ASN A 101 -7.81 -3.48 17.55
C ASN A 101 -6.56 -2.81 16.94
N LEU A 102 -6.52 -1.48 17.00
CA LEU A 102 -5.35 -0.66 16.67
C LEU A 102 -4.51 -0.39 17.93
N SER A 103 -3.20 -0.34 17.79
CA SER A 103 -2.31 0.14 18.86
C SER A 103 -2.55 1.63 19.14
N ARG A 104 -2.21 2.10 20.35
CA ARG A 104 -2.39 3.53 20.71
C ARG A 104 -1.80 4.47 19.68
N MET A 105 -0.64 4.13 19.12
CA MET A 105 0.03 4.95 18.11
C MET A 105 -0.67 4.89 16.75
N GLU A 106 -1.14 3.72 16.33
CA GLU A 106 -1.96 3.55 15.12
C GLU A 106 -3.27 4.33 15.24
N THR A 107 -3.96 4.25 16.39
CA THR A 107 -5.17 5.03 16.67
C THR A 107 -4.88 6.52 16.59
N SER A 108 -3.81 7.01 17.22
CA SER A 108 -3.46 8.43 17.12
C SER A 108 -3.20 8.85 15.68
N ARG A 109 -2.41 8.09 14.91
CA ARG A 109 -2.09 8.44 13.52
C ARG A 109 -3.30 8.44 12.60
N THR A 110 -4.14 7.42 12.74
CA THR A 110 -5.39 7.33 11.98
C THR A 110 -6.34 8.44 12.37
N PHE A 111 -6.45 8.76 13.66
CA PHE A 111 -7.22 9.92 14.12
C PHE A 111 -6.74 11.22 13.47
N HIS A 112 -5.44 11.52 13.52
CA HIS A 112 -4.86 12.73 12.91
C HIS A 112 -4.95 12.73 11.37
N SER A 113 -5.05 11.57 10.72
CA SER A 113 -5.23 11.50 9.27
C SER A 113 -6.68 11.72 8.84
N LEU A 114 -7.63 11.44 9.75
CA LEU A 114 -9.06 11.68 9.58
C LEU A 114 -9.45 13.12 9.96
N ASP A 115 -8.89 13.66 11.04
CA ASP A 115 -9.08 15.03 11.51
C ASP A 115 -8.40 16.02 10.54
N LYS A 116 -9.17 16.46 9.54
CA LYS A 116 -8.68 17.33 8.45
C LYS A 116 -8.61 18.78 8.90
N ASN A 117 -9.52 19.17 9.77
CA ASN A 117 -9.62 20.54 10.26
C ASN A 117 -8.65 20.81 11.45
N HIS A 118 -8.04 19.75 11.99
CA HIS A 118 -7.12 19.75 13.12
C HIS A 118 -7.72 20.34 14.41
N ASP A 119 -9.03 20.14 14.62
CA ASP A 119 -9.74 20.62 15.81
C ASP A 119 -9.65 19.63 16.99
N GLY A 120 -9.05 18.46 16.79
CA GLY A 120 -8.86 17.43 17.80
C GLY A 120 -10.09 16.56 18.04
N GLU A 121 -11.12 16.70 17.21
CA GLU A 121 -12.36 15.94 17.22
C GLU A 121 -12.66 15.45 15.78
N LEU A 122 -13.44 14.38 15.62
CA LEU A 122 -13.89 13.93 14.30
C LEU A 122 -15.38 14.22 14.13
N ASP A 123 -15.72 14.94 13.08
CA ASP A 123 -17.11 15.09 12.66
C ASP A 123 -17.58 13.92 11.77
N PHE A 124 -18.88 13.89 11.46
CA PHE A 124 -19.47 12.81 10.67
C PHE A 124 -18.91 12.76 9.23
N ASP A 125 -18.59 13.91 8.65
CA ASP A 125 -18.07 13.98 7.28
C ASP A 125 -16.62 13.49 7.22
N GLU A 126 -15.80 13.82 8.23
CA GLU A 126 -14.44 13.30 8.41
C GLU A 126 -14.44 11.79 8.65
N PHE A 127 -15.35 11.29 9.49
CA PHE A 127 -15.54 9.86 9.69
C PHE A 127 -15.96 9.13 8.40
N LEU A 128 -16.86 9.74 7.63
CA LEU A 128 -17.37 9.19 6.37
C LEU A 128 -16.30 9.20 5.26
N GLU A 129 -15.43 10.20 5.23
CA GLU A 129 -14.24 10.21 4.36
C GLU A 129 -13.23 9.14 4.79
N GLY A 130 -13.12 8.89 6.10
CA GLY A 130 -12.39 7.75 6.64
C GLY A 130 -12.84 6.41 6.11
N LEU A 131 -14.14 6.20 5.92
CA LEU A 131 -14.68 4.95 5.35
C LEU A 131 -14.25 4.71 3.90
N LYS A 132 -13.89 5.76 3.15
CA LYS A 132 -13.35 5.64 1.79
C LYS A 132 -11.87 5.24 1.80
N THR A 133 -11.12 5.80 2.73
CA THR A 133 -9.65 5.75 2.74
C THR A 133 -9.11 4.61 3.60
N LEU A 134 -9.80 4.26 4.69
CA LEU A 134 -9.38 3.26 5.68
C LEU A 134 -10.24 2.00 5.54
N HIS A 135 -9.64 0.96 4.95
CA HIS A 135 -10.33 -0.31 4.72
C HIS A 135 -10.84 -0.97 6.00
N TRP A 136 -10.04 -0.96 7.07
CA TRP A 136 -10.43 -1.49 8.37
C TRP A 136 -11.67 -0.78 8.95
N LEU A 137 -11.81 0.54 8.75
CA LEU A 137 -12.94 1.31 9.27
C LEU A 137 -14.21 0.92 8.52
N ARG A 138 -14.09 0.76 7.21
CA ARG A 138 -15.17 0.27 6.34
C ARG A 138 -15.63 -1.14 6.74
N CYS A 139 -14.68 -2.04 6.99
CA CYS A 139 -14.98 -3.40 7.43
C CYS A 139 -15.63 -3.44 8.83
N GLY A 140 -15.15 -2.61 9.76
CA GLY A 140 -15.75 -2.48 11.10
C GLY A 140 -17.20 -1.99 11.03
N VAL A 141 -17.48 -0.97 10.23
CA VAL A 141 -18.84 -0.43 10.03
C VAL A 141 -19.75 -1.43 9.33
N ALA A 142 -19.28 -2.11 8.28
CA ALA A 142 -20.06 -3.16 7.61
C ALA A 142 -20.35 -4.35 8.56
N GLY A 143 -19.44 -4.66 9.48
CA GLY A 143 -19.59 -5.71 10.49
C GLY A 143 -20.71 -5.44 11.51
N LEU A 144 -21.15 -4.19 11.69
CA LEU A 144 -22.24 -3.85 12.61
C LEU A 144 -23.61 -4.42 12.19
N GLU A 145 -23.84 -4.65 10.90
CA GLU A 145 -25.08 -5.29 10.40
C GLU A 145 -25.04 -6.82 10.52
N GLY A 146 -23.84 -7.40 10.53
CA GLY A 146 -23.61 -8.83 10.76
C GLY A 146 -23.84 -9.27 12.20
N LYS A 147 -24.06 -8.33 13.13
CA LYS A 147 -24.54 -8.56 14.50
C LYS A 147 -26.01 -9.05 14.48
N LYS A 148 -26.29 -10.15 13.78
CA LYS A 148 -27.32 -11.07 14.27
C LYS A 148 -26.86 -11.49 15.66
N GLU A 149 -27.82 -11.64 16.56
CA GLU A 149 -27.67 -12.00 17.97
C GLU A 149 -27.00 -13.37 18.16
N ASP A 150 -25.80 -13.58 17.63
CA ASP A 150 -25.00 -14.73 18.01
C ASP A 150 -24.62 -14.50 19.48
N PRO A 151 -25.04 -15.40 20.38
CA PRO A 151 -24.77 -15.24 21.80
C PRO A 151 -23.26 -15.18 22.00
N VAL A 152 -22.81 -14.19 22.78
CA VAL A 152 -21.43 -14.11 23.27
C VAL A 152 -21.02 -15.50 23.74
N PHE A 153 -19.88 -16.01 23.24
CA PHE A 153 -19.44 -17.35 23.62
C PHE A 153 -19.25 -17.41 25.14
N VAL A 154 -20.07 -18.21 25.81
CA VAL A 154 -20.04 -18.36 27.27
C VAL A 154 -19.20 -19.57 27.62
N VAL A 155 -18.27 -19.40 28.56
CA VAL A 155 -17.51 -20.51 29.14
C VAL A 155 -18.50 -21.45 29.85
N PRO A 156 -18.59 -22.74 29.47
CA PRO A 156 -19.53 -23.67 30.07
C PRO A 156 -19.28 -23.84 31.58
N GLU A 157 -20.32 -24.09 32.37
CA GLU A 157 -20.18 -24.40 33.80
C GLU A 157 -19.33 -25.67 34.03
N SER A 158 -19.33 -26.59 33.07
CA SER A 158 -18.54 -27.82 33.08
C SER A 158 -17.07 -27.62 32.71
N TYR A 159 -16.61 -26.38 32.50
CA TYR A 159 -15.25 -26.09 32.10
C TYR A 159 -14.25 -26.48 33.20
N ASP A 160 -13.28 -27.33 32.87
CA ASP A 160 -12.26 -27.83 33.78
C ASP A 160 -11.03 -26.91 33.75
N TRP A 161 -10.83 -26.16 34.84
CA TRP A 161 -9.76 -25.19 35.00
C TRP A 161 -8.36 -25.80 35.19
N ASP A 162 -8.26 -27.13 35.35
CA ASP A 162 -7.00 -27.87 35.38
C ASP A 162 -6.58 -28.39 34.01
N LYS A 163 -7.47 -28.32 33.01
CA LYS A 163 -7.20 -28.70 31.61
C LYS A 163 -6.98 -27.49 30.72
N THR A 164 -6.21 -27.68 29.65
CA THR A 164 -6.01 -26.63 28.63
C THR A 164 -7.31 -26.32 27.89
N THR A 165 -7.38 -25.16 27.24
CA THR A 165 -8.55 -24.79 26.43
C THR A 165 -8.83 -25.81 25.32
N ASP A 166 -7.77 -26.28 24.69
CA ASP A 166 -7.80 -27.26 23.61
C ASP A 166 -8.39 -28.62 24.06
N GLU A 167 -8.15 -29.00 25.33
CA GLU A 167 -8.72 -30.22 25.93
C GLU A 167 -10.19 -30.04 26.32
N ASN A 168 -10.55 -28.87 26.86
CA ASN A 168 -11.92 -28.56 27.27
C ASN A 168 -12.88 -28.50 26.07
N TYR A 169 -12.45 -27.89 24.97
CA TYR A 169 -13.29 -27.71 23.78
C TYR A 169 -13.04 -28.75 22.69
N LYS A 170 -12.42 -29.89 23.02
CA LYS A 170 -12.20 -30.98 22.08
C LYS A 170 -13.52 -31.55 21.55
N HIS A 171 -13.62 -31.75 20.24
CA HIS A 171 -14.75 -32.44 19.62
C HIS A 171 -14.84 -33.90 20.12
N PRO A 172 -16.01 -34.40 20.53
CA PRO A 172 -16.17 -35.76 21.07
C PRO A 172 -15.63 -36.85 20.13
N ASP A 173 -15.88 -36.72 18.82
CA ASP A 173 -15.47 -37.69 17.80
C ASP A 173 -14.00 -37.55 17.36
N PHE A 174 -13.23 -36.62 17.95
CA PHE A 174 -11.83 -36.44 17.63
C PHE A 174 -10.92 -37.19 18.60
N ASP A 175 -10.07 -38.06 18.04
CA ASP A 175 -9.01 -38.76 18.76
C ASP A 175 -7.63 -38.43 18.20
N ARG A 176 -6.87 -37.63 18.96
CA ARG A 176 -5.48 -37.28 18.64
C ARG A 176 -4.56 -38.49 18.60
N GLN A 177 -4.77 -39.52 19.43
CA GLN A 177 -3.91 -40.71 19.43
C GLN A 177 -4.11 -41.53 18.17
N ARG A 178 -5.35 -41.63 17.69
CA ARG A 178 -5.64 -42.20 16.36
C ARG A 178 -4.84 -41.49 15.27
N VAL A 179 -4.88 -40.15 15.22
CA VAL A 179 -4.12 -39.36 14.22
C VAL A 179 -2.61 -39.61 14.35
N LYS A 180 -2.07 -39.61 15.57
CA LYS A 180 -0.64 -39.90 15.79
C LYS A 180 -0.22 -41.29 15.31
N ASN A 181 -1.07 -42.29 15.53
CA ASN A 181 -0.77 -43.69 15.20
C ASN A 181 -0.96 -43.99 13.71
N THR A 182 -2.03 -43.48 13.11
CA THR A 182 -2.42 -43.77 11.72
C THR A 182 -1.84 -42.78 10.72
N LYS A 183 -1.48 -41.57 11.17
CA LYS A 183 -1.17 -40.39 10.35
C LYS A 183 -2.31 -39.96 9.41
N GLU A 184 -3.53 -40.47 9.62
CA GLU A 184 -4.70 -40.06 8.86
C GLU A 184 -5.27 -38.75 9.41
N PRO A 185 -5.69 -37.80 8.54
CA PRO A 185 -6.30 -36.56 8.99
C PRO A 185 -7.69 -36.81 9.62
N PRO A 186 -8.21 -35.85 10.40
CA PRO A 186 -9.57 -35.95 10.92
C PRO A 186 -10.60 -35.96 9.79
N PRO A 187 -11.77 -36.60 9.99
CA PRO A 187 -12.84 -36.60 9.01
C PRO A 187 -13.30 -35.16 8.68
N PRO A 188 -13.46 -34.79 7.40
CA PRO A 188 -13.86 -33.43 7.01
C PRO A 188 -15.20 -32.97 7.60
N VAL A 189 -16.10 -33.91 7.91
CA VAL A 189 -17.41 -33.65 8.54
C VAL A 189 -17.29 -33.00 9.92
N LEU A 190 -16.12 -33.08 10.58
CA LEU A 190 -15.88 -32.45 11.86
C LEU A 190 -15.56 -30.95 11.75
N PHE A 191 -15.37 -30.42 10.55
CA PHE A 191 -15.06 -29.01 10.31
C PHE A 191 -16.30 -28.25 9.86
N LEU A 192 -16.45 -27.04 10.37
CA LEU A 192 -17.40 -26.10 9.79
C LEU A 192 -16.98 -25.70 8.37
N PRO A 193 -17.93 -25.44 7.45
CA PRO A 193 -17.62 -25.10 6.06
C PRO A 193 -16.66 -23.92 5.90
N GLU A 194 -16.78 -22.92 6.79
CA GLU A 194 -15.88 -21.78 6.85
C GLU A 194 -14.50 -22.24 7.31
N TYR A 195 -13.51 -22.06 6.43
CA TYR A 195 -12.13 -22.53 6.59
C TYR A 195 -11.95 -24.06 6.69
N ALA A 196 -12.95 -24.88 6.32
CA ALA A 196 -12.88 -26.35 6.37
C ALA A 196 -11.67 -26.91 5.61
N ASP A 197 -11.43 -26.36 4.42
CA ASP A 197 -10.38 -26.78 3.51
C ASP A 197 -9.00 -26.55 4.13
N PHE A 198 -8.76 -25.38 4.74
CA PHE A 198 -7.51 -25.12 5.43
C PHE A 198 -7.39 -25.90 6.74
N ARG A 199 -8.45 -25.97 7.55
CA ARG A 199 -8.48 -26.78 8.78
C ARG A 199 -8.05 -28.21 8.49
N SER A 200 -8.53 -28.81 7.39
CA SER A 200 -8.16 -30.17 7.00
C SER A 200 -6.67 -30.41 6.72
N MET A 201 -5.89 -29.34 6.47
CA MET A 201 -4.45 -29.40 6.19
C MET A 201 -3.57 -29.18 7.44
N LEU A 202 -4.15 -28.84 8.59
CA LEU A 202 -3.41 -28.59 9.82
C LEU A 202 -2.81 -29.86 10.44
N ASP A 203 -1.73 -29.71 11.19
CA ASP A 203 -1.13 -30.82 11.94
C ASP A 203 -1.96 -31.18 13.19
N TYR A 204 -2.86 -32.14 13.05
CA TYR A 204 -3.67 -32.67 14.16
C TYR A 204 -2.94 -33.66 15.07
N ALA A 205 -1.67 -34.01 14.79
CA ALA A 205 -0.82 -34.65 15.80
C ALA A 205 -0.42 -33.63 16.89
N HIS A 206 -0.32 -32.35 16.51
CA HIS A 206 -0.12 -31.22 17.41
C HIS A 206 -1.46 -30.66 17.93
N HIS A 207 -2.38 -30.31 17.03
CA HIS A 207 -3.64 -29.60 17.31
C HIS A 207 -4.80 -30.52 17.73
N THR A 208 -5.98 -29.94 17.93
CA THR A 208 -7.26 -30.64 18.19
C THR A 208 -8.34 -30.12 17.26
N VAL A 209 -9.29 -30.99 16.89
CA VAL A 209 -10.56 -30.54 16.32
C VAL A 209 -11.45 -30.04 17.45
N HIS A 210 -11.80 -28.75 17.40
CA HIS A 210 -12.61 -28.12 18.43
C HIS A 210 -14.11 -28.38 18.21
N SER A 211 -14.92 -28.23 19.25
CA SER A 211 -16.38 -28.33 19.15
C SER A 211 -16.95 -27.34 18.13
N THR A 212 -18.11 -27.63 17.55
CA THR A 212 -18.74 -26.75 16.55
C THR A 212 -18.95 -25.34 17.08
N ALA A 213 -19.38 -25.19 18.34
CA ALA A 213 -19.55 -23.89 18.96
C ALA A 213 -18.23 -23.12 19.07
N ARG A 214 -17.13 -23.80 19.42
CA ARG A 214 -15.82 -23.16 19.52
C ARG A 214 -15.23 -22.82 18.15
N GLN A 215 -15.46 -23.66 17.13
CA GLN A 215 -15.06 -23.36 15.75
C GLN A 215 -15.72 -22.07 15.24
N ARG A 216 -17.02 -21.82 15.51
CA ARG A 216 -17.68 -20.54 15.14
C ARG A 216 -17.00 -19.34 15.79
N TRP A 217 -16.68 -19.44 17.09
CA TRP A 217 -15.96 -18.38 17.80
C TRP A 217 -14.55 -18.15 17.22
N GLN A 218 -13.84 -19.23 16.87
CA GLN A 218 -12.54 -19.14 16.20
C GLN A 218 -12.65 -18.42 14.86
N ASP A 219 -13.63 -18.78 14.04
CA ASP A 219 -13.83 -18.24 12.69
C ASP A 219 -14.10 -16.74 12.75
N GLU A 220 -14.95 -16.31 13.69
CA GLU A 220 -15.23 -14.90 13.92
C GLU A 220 -13.99 -14.15 14.42
N THR A 221 -13.25 -14.72 15.37
CA THR A 221 -12.02 -14.11 15.89
C THR A 221 -10.96 -13.94 14.79
N VAL A 222 -10.82 -14.93 13.90
CA VAL A 222 -9.95 -14.83 12.73
C VAL A 222 -10.43 -13.76 11.77
N ARG A 223 -11.73 -13.72 11.45
CA ARG A 223 -12.35 -12.75 10.55
C ARG A 223 -12.07 -11.31 11.01
N LEU A 224 -12.22 -11.04 12.31
CA LEU A 224 -11.91 -9.74 12.91
C LEU A 224 -10.42 -9.40 12.83
N CYS A 225 -9.55 -10.40 12.98
CA CYS A 225 -8.10 -10.22 12.86
C CYS A 225 -7.68 -9.81 11.43
N VAL A 226 -8.21 -10.47 10.40
CA VAL A 226 -7.78 -10.33 9.00
C VAL A 226 -8.50 -9.23 8.21
N SER A 227 -9.65 -8.75 8.68
CA SER A 227 -10.45 -7.70 8.02
C SER A 227 -9.88 -6.28 8.19
N ARG A 228 -8.58 -6.10 7.94
CA ARG A 228 -7.86 -4.84 8.21
C ARG A 228 -7.38 -4.10 6.96
N THR A 229 -6.91 -4.82 5.95
CA THR A 229 -6.13 -4.22 4.86
C THR A 229 -6.65 -4.67 3.49
N ARG A 230 -6.27 -3.93 2.45
CA ARG A 230 -6.64 -4.22 1.06
C ARG A 230 -5.65 -5.19 0.40
N GLU A 231 -6.11 -5.90 -0.63
CA GLU A 231 -5.29 -6.75 -1.50
C GLU A 231 -4.05 -5.98 -2.00
N GLN A 232 -2.90 -6.65 -2.06
CA GLN A 232 -1.64 -6.13 -2.57
C GLN A 232 -1.13 -6.99 -3.73
N PRO A 233 -0.57 -6.40 -4.80
CA PRO A 233 -0.02 -7.17 -5.92
C PRO A 233 1.18 -8.05 -5.54
N ARG A 234 2.07 -7.53 -4.68
CA ARG A 234 3.27 -8.23 -4.18
C ARG A 234 3.40 -8.06 -2.67
N PRO A 235 2.54 -8.73 -1.88
CA PRO A 235 2.51 -8.58 -0.44
C PRO A 235 3.80 -9.06 0.22
N TRP A 236 3.97 -8.64 1.47
CA TRP A 236 5.03 -9.12 2.34
C TRP A 236 4.41 -10.00 3.40
N VAL A 237 5.05 -11.13 3.70
CA VAL A 237 4.89 -11.84 4.96
C VAL A 237 6.14 -11.58 5.79
N VAL A 238 5.94 -10.97 6.95
CA VAL A 238 7.00 -10.47 7.82
C VAL A 238 6.99 -11.28 9.09
N TYR A 239 8.04 -12.04 9.32
CA TYR A 239 8.25 -12.78 10.54
C TYR A 239 9.12 -11.97 11.49
N THR A 240 8.68 -11.82 12.74
CA THR A 240 9.57 -11.33 13.77
C THR A 240 10.35 -12.48 14.39
N CYS A 241 11.59 -12.19 14.77
CA CYS A 241 12.50 -13.14 15.38
C CYS A 241 13.16 -12.47 16.59
N GLY A 242 13.40 -13.22 17.66
CA GLY A 242 14.08 -12.70 18.84
C GLY A 242 13.49 -13.20 20.16
N PRO A 243 14.25 -13.06 21.28
CA PRO A 243 13.83 -13.55 22.57
C PRO A 243 12.52 -12.91 23.04
N MET A 244 11.83 -13.61 23.94
CA MET A 244 10.74 -12.99 24.70
C MET A 244 11.34 -11.84 25.52
N GLY A 245 10.69 -10.67 25.57
CA GLY A 245 11.24 -9.50 26.26
C GLY A 245 12.24 -8.65 25.46
N ALA A 246 12.61 -9.04 24.23
CA ALA A 246 13.47 -8.21 23.35
C ALA A 246 12.80 -6.89 22.91
N GLY A 247 11.47 -6.80 22.99
CA GLY A 247 10.70 -5.64 22.56
C GLY A 247 10.40 -5.61 21.05
N LYS A 248 10.12 -6.76 20.43
CA LYS A 248 9.75 -6.88 19.00
C LYS A 248 8.66 -5.90 18.59
N GLY A 249 7.51 -5.95 19.27
CA GLY A 249 6.40 -5.01 19.02
C GLY A 249 6.78 -3.54 19.22
N TYR A 250 7.66 -3.24 20.20
CA TYR A 250 8.16 -1.88 20.41
C TYR A 250 9.05 -1.40 19.25
N VAL A 251 9.93 -2.28 18.74
CA VAL A 251 10.78 -1.97 17.58
C VAL A 251 9.94 -1.77 16.31
N LEU A 252 8.90 -2.58 16.10
CA LEU A 252 8.00 -2.41 14.95
C LEU A 252 7.20 -1.12 15.04
N ALA A 253 6.72 -0.75 16.24
CA ALA A 253 6.12 0.57 16.46
C ALA A 253 7.14 1.69 16.16
N TRP A 254 8.37 1.58 16.64
CA TRP A 254 9.44 2.54 16.36
C TRP A 254 9.80 2.66 14.86
N LEU A 255 9.73 1.55 14.12
CA LEU A 255 9.89 1.54 12.65
C LEU A 255 8.69 2.23 11.99
N SER A 256 7.48 1.94 12.47
CA SER A 256 6.26 2.60 12.02
C SER A 256 6.31 4.10 12.24
N ASP A 257 6.83 4.56 13.38
CA ASP A 257 7.04 5.96 13.77
C ASP A 257 7.84 6.76 12.74
N ARG A 258 8.72 6.06 12.01
CA ARG A 258 9.60 6.63 11.00
C ARG A 258 9.10 6.38 9.57
N ASN A 259 7.86 5.92 9.43
CA ASN A 259 7.25 5.50 8.17
C ASN A 259 8.02 4.37 7.46
N LEU A 260 8.77 3.56 8.22
CA LEU A 260 9.56 2.44 7.69
C LEU A 260 8.77 1.12 7.68
N PHE A 261 7.69 1.03 8.47
CA PHE A 261 6.82 -0.15 8.57
C PHE A 261 5.39 0.28 8.91
N PRO A 262 4.52 0.57 7.93
CA PRO A 262 3.18 1.12 8.18
C PRO A 262 2.25 0.05 8.76
N LEU A 263 2.11 0.02 10.09
CA LEU A 263 1.40 -1.04 10.81
C LEU A 263 -0.10 -1.04 10.49
N GLU A 264 -0.66 0.13 10.16
CA GLU A 264 -2.04 0.32 9.72
C GLU A 264 -2.39 -0.40 8.41
N ASN A 265 -1.37 -0.78 7.63
CA ASN A 265 -1.50 -1.46 6.34
C ASN A 265 -1.05 -2.92 6.38
N VAL A 266 -0.86 -3.49 7.57
CA VAL A 266 -0.42 -4.88 7.76
C VAL A 266 -1.40 -5.62 8.67
N VAL A 267 -1.76 -6.84 8.29
CA VAL A 267 -2.50 -7.75 9.17
C VAL A 267 -1.53 -8.25 10.24
N LYS A 268 -1.73 -7.80 11.47
CA LYS A 268 -0.96 -8.24 12.63
C LYS A 268 -1.54 -9.55 13.16
N ILE A 269 -0.76 -10.62 13.05
CA ILE A 269 -1.10 -11.94 13.56
C ILE A 269 -0.23 -12.19 14.80
N ASP A 270 -0.86 -12.09 15.96
CA ASP A 270 -0.21 -12.15 17.27
C ASP A 270 -0.93 -13.20 18.14
N PRO A 271 -0.25 -14.29 18.55
CA PRO A 271 -0.87 -15.32 19.39
C PRO A 271 -1.29 -14.76 20.76
N ASP A 272 -0.63 -13.73 21.28
CA ASP A 272 -1.02 -13.09 22.53
C ASP A 272 -2.31 -12.28 22.36
N TYR A 273 -2.58 -11.74 21.16
CA TYR A 273 -3.88 -11.14 20.86
C TYR A 273 -4.98 -12.20 20.94
N PHE A 274 -4.84 -13.34 20.25
CA PHE A 274 -5.86 -14.39 20.31
C PHE A 274 -6.12 -14.89 21.72
N LYS A 275 -5.07 -15.06 22.54
CA LYS A 275 -5.22 -15.42 23.96
C LYS A 275 -6.05 -14.39 24.74
N SER A 276 -5.83 -13.10 24.50
CA SER A 276 -6.59 -12.04 25.17
C SER A 276 -8.08 -12.02 24.80
N GLN A 277 -8.45 -12.61 23.66
CA GLN A 277 -9.84 -12.71 23.21
C GLN A 277 -10.53 -13.96 23.77
N MET A 278 -9.78 -14.91 24.34
CA MET A 278 -10.34 -16.16 24.85
C MET A 278 -11.21 -15.92 26.09
N PRO A 279 -12.49 -16.32 26.09
CA PRO A 279 -13.43 -16.07 27.20
C PRO A 279 -12.94 -16.61 28.56
N GLU A 280 -12.22 -17.73 28.55
CA GLU A 280 -11.67 -18.37 29.74
C GLU A 280 -10.38 -17.73 30.29
N TRP A 281 -9.76 -16.78 29.57
CA TRP A 281 -8.46 -16.20 29.93
C TRP A 281 -8.44 -15.65 31.36
N GLN A 282 -9.43 -14.83 31.71
CA GLN A 282 -9.52 -14.22 33.04
C GLN A 282 -9.74 -15.28 34.13
N GLY A 283 -10.56 -16.30 33.84
CA GLY A 283 -10.87 -17.35 34.81
C GLY A 283 -9.66 -18.20 35.18
N TYR A 284 -8.69 -18.38 34.29
CA TYR A 284 -7.40 -18.99 34.62
C TYR A 284 -6.55 -18.11 35.52
N LEU A 285 -6.48 -16.80 35.24
CA LEU A 285 -5.71 -15.84 36.05
C LEU A 285 -6.25 -15.76 37.47
N ASP A 286 -7.57 -15.66 37.64
CA ASP A 286 -8.24 -15.59 38.95
C ASP A 286 -7.95 -16.83 39.81
N ARG A 287 -7.67 -17.96 39.16
CA ARG A 287 -7.33 -19.25 39.80
C ARG A 287 -5.82 -19.48 39.93
N GLY A 288 -5.00 -18.48 39.60
CA GLY A 288 -3.53 -18.55 39.70
C GLY A 288 -2.88 -19.53 38.71
N LYS A 289 -3.56 -19.89 37.62
CA LYS A 289 -3.01 -20.75 36.57
C LYS A 289 -2.14 -19.94 35.60
N ASP A 290 -1.21 -20.61 34.92
CA ASP A 290 -0.49 -20.02 33.79
C ASP A 290 -1.41 -19.98 32.55
N ALA A 291 -2.29 -18.97 32.49
CA ALA A 291 -3.21 -18.75 31.37
C ALA A 291 -2.48 -18.73 30.01
N GLY A 292 -1.25 -18.22 29.97
CA GLY A 292 -0.42 -18.16 28.77
C GLY A 292 -0.13 -19.54 28.19
N SER A 293 0.14 -20.53 29.05
CA SER A 293 0.35 -21.93 28.68
C SER A 293 -0.97 -22.66 28.43
N MET A 294 -2.01 -22.43 29.24
CA MET A 294 -3.32 -23.09 29.12
C MET A 294 -4.02 -22.78 27.79
N CYS A 295 -3.81 -21.57 27.27
CA CYS A 295 -4.37 -21.08 26.00
C CYS A 295 -3.41 -21.21 24.81
N HIS A 296 -2.18 -21.72 25.00
CA HIS A 296 -1.12 -21.60 24.00
C HIS A 296 -1.42 -22.34 22.69
N ARG A 297 -1.92 -23.56 22.78
CA ARG A 297 -2.08 -24.42 21.60
C ARG A 297 -3.14 -23.89 20.64
N GLU A 298 -4.32 -23.57 21.16
CA GLU A 298 -5.39 -23.00 20.35
C GLU A 298 -4.99 -21.64 19.77
N SER A 299 -4.27 -20.80 20.51
CA SER A 299 -3.76 -19.53 19.96
C SER A 299 -2.78 -19.74 18.79
N GLY A 300 -2.02 -20.84 18.79
CA GLY A 300 -1.15 -21.22 17.68
C GLY A 300 -1.95 -21.67 16.46
N MET A 301 -3.00 -22.47 16.66
CA MET A 301 -3.94 -22.84 15.59
C MET A 301 -4.60 -21.61 14.97
N LEU A 302 -5.08 -20.67 15.78
CA LEU A 302 -5.66 -19.41 15.31
C LEU A 302 -4.67 -18.57 14.50
N GLN A 303 -3.39 -18.56 14.93
CA GLN A 303 -2.31 -17.89 14.19
C GLN A 303 -2.13 -18.48 12.79
N GLU A 304 -2.11 -19.81 12.68
CA GLU A 304 -1.97 -20.51 11.38
C GLU A 304 -3.17 -20.25 10.47
N ILE A 305 -4.40 -20.33 10.99
CA ILE A 305 -5.62 -20.04 10.23
C ILE A 305 -5.65 -18.58 9.78
N ALA A 306 -5.38 -17.63 10.67
CA ALA A 306 -5.35 -16.22 10.31
C ALA A 306 -4.27 -15.91 9.28
N GLN A 307 -3.10 -16.58 9.34
CA GLN A 307 -2.04 -16.40 8.36
C GLN A 307 -2.49 -16.84 6.97
N GLU A 308 -3.07 -18.04 6.86
CA GLU A 308 -3.59 -18.54 5.59
C GLU A 308 -4.66 -17.61 5.02
N VAL A 309 -5.65 -17.21 5.83
CA VAL A 309 -6.78 -16.39 5.37
C VAL A 309 -6.29 -15.02 4.88
N ALA A 310 -5.38 -14.38 5.61
CA ALA A 310 -4.79 -13.11 5.20
C ALA A 310 -3.96 -13.26 3.92
N MET A 311 -3.25 -14.39 3.77
CA MET A 311 -2.43 -14.67 2.59
C MET A 311 -3.25 -14.94 1.32
N ARG A 312 -4.34 -15.69 1.44
CA ARG A 312 -5.30 -15.91 0.34
C ARG A 312 -5.95 -14.61 -0.13
N SER A 313 -6.08 -13.64 0.77
CA SER A 313 -6.58 -12.29 0.48
C SER A 313 -5.49 -11.32 -0.03
N ARG A 314 -4.27 -11.83 -0.30
CA ARG A 314 -3.05 -11.10 -0.69
C ARG A 314 -2.75 -9.85 0.13
N GLN A 315 -2.98 -9.89 1.44
CA GLN A 315 -2.68 -8.78 2.34
C GLN A 315 -1.21 -8.79 2.78
N HIS A 316 -0.65 -7.63 3.17
CA HIS A 316 0.59 -7.66 3.94
C HIS A 316 0.32 -8.34 5.29
N VAL A 317 1.18 -9.26 5.69
CA VAL A 317 1.05 -10.04 6.91
C VAL A 317 2.27 -9.83 7.79
N TRP A 318 2.05 -9.57 9.07
CA TRP A 318 3.07 -9.64 10.10
C TRP A 318 2.72 -10.78 11.04
N VAL A 319 3.57 -11.80 11.10
CA VAL A 319 3.46 -12.93 12.02
C VAL A 319 4.41 -12.71 13.19
N ASP A 320 3.86 -12.47 14.39
CA ASP A 320 4.68 -12.30 15.59
C ASP A 320 5.11 -13.64 16.18
N GLY A 321 6.40 -13.79 16.44
CA GLY A 321 6.95 -15.04 16.95
C GLY A 321 8.38 -14.92 17.47
N SER A 322 8.86 -16.00 18.07
CA SER A 322 10.29 -16.17 18.38
C SER A 322 11.08 -16.70 17.18
N LEU A 323 10.39 -17.25 16.18
CA LEU A 323 10.95 -18.00 15.06
C LEU A 323 11.90 -19.11 15.52
N SER A 324 11.58 -19.77 16.65
CA SER A 324 12.58 -20.55 17.39
C SER A 324 12.95 -21.92 16.80
N ASP A 325 12.16 -22.43 15.86
CA ASP A 325 12.38 -23.71 15.19
C ASP A 325 12.66 -23.49 13.69
N GLY A 326 13.92 -23.20 13.36
CA GLY A 326 14.31 -22.92 11.98
C GLY A 326 14.08 -24.09 11.01
N GLN A 327 14.06 -25.34 11.49
CA GLN A 327 13.79 -26.49 10.63
C GLN A 327 12.31 -26.56 10.27
N TRP A 328 11.43 -26.42 11.25
CA TRP A 328 9.99 -26.35 11.00
C TRP A 328 9.63 -25.18 10.07
N PHE A 329 10.17 -23.98 10.34
CA PHE A 329 9.94 -22.80 9.49
C PHE A 329 10.53 -22.92 8.08
N THR A 330 11.49 -23.82 7.84
CA THR A 330 11.96 -24.09 6.48
C THR A 330 10.82 -24.65 5.63
N HIS A 331 10.08 -25.62 6.15
CA HIS A 331 8.92 -26.17 5.46
C HIS A 331 7.81 -25.14 5.27
N VAL A 332 7.58 -24.27 6.27
CA VAL A 332 6.63 -23.17 6.15
C VAL A 332 7.02 -22.20 5.03
N PHE A 333 8.30 -21.82 4.93
CA PHE A 333 8.74 -20.88 3.90
C PHE A 333 8.69 -21.51 2.51
N ASP A 334 9.09 -22.78 2.37
CA ASP A 334 9.03 -23.51 1.11
C ASP A 334 7.58 -23.68 0.63
N ASP A 335 6.64 -23.96 1.55
CA ASP A 335 5.20 -24.02 1.28
C ASP A 335 4.67 -22.65 0.82
N ILE A 336 5.01 -21.56 1.53
CA ILE A 336 4.64 -20.20 1.15
C ILE A 336 5.14 -19.88 -0.27
N ARG A 337 6.39 -20.20 -0.60
CA ARG A 337 6.94 -19.97 -1.95
C ARG A 337 6.21 -20.77 -3.02
N THR A 338 5.71 -21.96 -2.67
CA THR A 338 5.02 -22.85 -3.61
C THR A 338 3.57 -22.42 -3.83
N ARG A 339 2.80 -22.22 -2.75
CA ARG A 339 1.37 -21.91 -2.81
C ARG A 339 1.08 -20.42 -3.01
N PHE A 340 1.99 -19.55 -2.57
CA PHE A 340 1.84 -18.10 -2.64
C PHE A 340 3.07 -17.44 -3.30
N PRO A 341 3.41 -17.75 -4.56
CA PRO A 341 4.66 -17.32 -5.21
C PRO A 341 4.80 -15.79 -5.37
N HIS A 342 3.71 -15.04 -5.22
CA HIS A 342 3.67 -13.58 -5.27
C HIS A 342 4.09 -12.91 -3.94
N TYR A 343 4.15 -13.68 -2.84
CA TYR A 343 4.60 -13.18 -1.54
C TYR A 343 6.11 -13.04 -1.48
N ARG A 344 6.54 -11.94 -0.86
CA ARG A 344 7.90 -11.73 -0.39
C ARG A 344 7.99 -12.06 1.09
N ILE A 345 9.07 -12.71 1.52
CA ILE A 345 9.28 -13.14 2.90
C ILE A 345 10.36 -12.25 3.53
N ALA A 346 10.05 -11.62 4.65
CA ALA A 346 11.01 -10.86 5.44
C ALA A 346 11.15 -11.41 6.86
N ILE A 347 12.35 -11.33 7.43
CA ILE A 347 12.59 -11.54 8.86
C ILE A 347 13.07 -10.24 9.49
N ILE A 348 12.42 -9.82 10.58
CA ILE A 348 12.90 -8.74 11.45
C ILE A 348 13.38 -9.37 12.77
N SER A 349 14.69 -9.50 12.90
CA SER A 349 15.37 -10.02 14.09
C SER A 349 15.65 -8.90 15.09
N VAL A 350 15.06 -8.99 16.27
CA VAL A 350 15.26 -8.04 17.37
C VAL A 350 16.04 -8.72 18.51
N SER A 351 17.21 -8.17 18.82
CA SER A 351 18.04 -8.60 19.94
C SER A 351 18.04 -7.56 21.07
N ALA A 352 18.33 -8.01 22.29
CA ALA A 352 18.55 -7.16 23.46
C ALA A 352 19.47 -7.90 24.44
N SER A 353 20.13 -7.18 25.34
CA SER A 353 20.96 -7.80 26.38
C SER A 353 20.13 -8.66 27.32
N GLU A 354 20.70 -9.77 27.80
CA GLU A 354 20.00 -10.70 28.68
C GLU A 354 19.45 -10.01 29.94
N HIS A 355 20.23 -9.09 30.52
CA HIS A 355 19.80 -8.32 31.69
C HIS A 355 18.51 -7.51 31.40
N LEU A 356 18.47 -6.78 30.28
CA LEU A 356 17.29 -6.00 29.88
C LEU A 356 16.10 -6.89 29.52
N VAL A 357 16.34 -8.03 28.87
CA VAL A 357 15.30 -9.01 28.57
C VAL A 357 14.64 -9.49 29.86
N ARG A 358 15.44 -9.90 30.85
CA ARG A 358 14.94 -10.36 32.15
C ARG A 358 14.19 -9.26 32.90
N GLN A 359 14.73 -8.04 32.90
CA GLN A 359 14.06 -6.88 33.49
C GLN A 359 12.68 -6.64 32.86
N ARG A 360 12.60 -6.59 31.53
CA ARG A 360 11.35 -6.36 30.79
C ARG A 360 10.33 -7.47 31.00
N ILE A 361 10.78 -8.73 31.11
CA ILE A 361 9.91 -9.86 31.45
C ILE A 361 9.34 -9.68 32.86
N ALA A 362 10.16 -9.33 33.84
CA ALA A 362 9.71 -9.09 35.21
C ALA A 362 8.71 -7.91 35.30
N GLU A 363 8.95 -6.83 34.56
CA GLU A 363 8.02 -5.70 34.46
C GLU A 363 6.70 -6.10 33.79
N ARG A 364 6.75 -6.89 32.70
CA ARG A 364 5.56 -7.42 32.04
C ARG A 364 4.75 -8.34 32.97
N ALA A 365 5.43 -9.20 33.73
CA ALA A 365 4.79 -10.09 34.69
C ALA A 365 4.05 -9.28 35.78
N LYS A 366 4.65 -8.22 36.30
CA LYS A 366 3.99 -7.32 37.26
C LYS A 366 2.76 -6.63 36.69
N LYS A 367 2.79 -6.21 35.42
CA LYS A 367 1.67 -5.49 34.77
C LYS A 367 0.53 -6.40 34.33
N THR A 368 0.86 -7.59 33.84
CA THR A 368 -0.10 -8.46 33.12
C THR A 368 -0.40 -9.76 33.85
N GLY A 369 0.27 -10.05 34.97
CA GLY A 369 0.19 -11.33 35.67
C GLY A 369 0.91 -12.49 34.96
N ARG A 370 1.43 -12.28 33.75
CA ARG A 370 2.08 -13.32 32.96
C ARG A 370 3.54 -13.54 33.37
N ASN A 371 3.81 -14.64 34.04
CA ASN A 371 5.18 -15.12 34.27
C ASN A 371 5.70 -15.91 33.06
N VAL A 372 7.00 -15.81 32.79
CA VAL A 372 7.69 -16.64 31.78
C VAL A 372 8.66 -17.55 32.53
N PRO A 373 8.55 -18.89 32.40
CA PRO A 373 9.47 -19.83 33.05
C PRO A 373 10.93 -19.59 32.65
N GLU A 374 11.85 -19.71 33.60
CA GLU A 374 13.29 -19.48 33.39
C GLU A 374 13.88 -20.32 32.24
N SER A 375 13.45 -21.58 32.13
CA SER A 375 13.86 -22.47 31.05
C SER A 375 13.45 -21.95 29.66
N GLN A 376 12.29 -21.30 29.55
CA GLN A 376 11.84 -20.67 28.30
C GLN A 376 12.65 -19.42 27.97
N ILE A 377 13.02 -18.62 28.98
CA ILE A 377 13.87 -17.43 28.79
C ILE A 377 15.21 -17.84 28.20
N ILE A 378 15.90 -18.79 28.84
CA ILE A 378 17.21 -19.31 28.38
C ILE A 378 17.11 -19.86 26.95
N ARG A 379 16.07 -20.64 26.64
CA ARG A 379 15.84 -21.16 25.29
C ARG A 379 15.64 -20.04 24.28
N SER A 380 14.85 -19.02 24.63
CA SER A 380 14.53 -17.88 23.76
C SER A 380 15.73 -17.00 23.45
N LEU A 381 16.73 -16.93 24.34
CA LEU A 381 17.95 -16.16 24.13
C LEU A 381 18.91 -16.83 23.12
N LYS A 382 18.97 -18.17 23.10
CA LYS A 382 19.88 -18.94 22.23
C LYS A 382 19.33 -19.23 20.84
N SER A 383 18.01 -19.33 20.74
CA SER A 383 17.31 -19.85 19.56
C SER A 383 17.33 -18.97 18.29
N PRO A 384 17.22 -17.63 18.36
CA PRO A 384 17.09 -16.75 17.19
C PRO A 384 18.22 -16.87 16.16
N GLU A 385 19.47 -16.93 16.63
CA GLU A 385 20.63 -16.94 15.72
C GLU A 385 20.71 -18.23 14.90
N ASN A 386 20.34 -19.37 15.50
CA ASN A 386 20.30 -20.64 14.79
C ASN A 386 19.21 -20.64 13.71
N SER A 387 18.03 -20.11 14.02
CA SER A 387 16.94 -20.02 13.04
C SER A 387 17.28 -19.09 11.88
N ILE A 388 17.87 -17.92 12.15
CA ILE A 388 18.26 -16.99 11.09
C ILE A 388 19.32 -17.62 10.17
N ARG A 389 20.31 -18.33 10.72
CA ARG A 389 21.32 -19.05 9.92
C ARG A 389 20.71 -20.06 8.94
N ILE A 390 19.62 -20.71 9.32
CA ILE A 390 18.92 -21.69 8.47
C ILE A 390 18.02 -20.99 7.44
N LEU A 391 17.31 -19.94 7.87
CA LEU A 391 16.21 -19.35 7.11
C LEU A 391 16.63 -18.19 6.21
N ALA A 392 17.75 -17.50 6.48
CA ALA A 392 18.13 -16.27 5.78
C ALA A 392 18.15 -16.45 4.24
N SER A 393 18.69 -17.57 3.75
CA SER A 393 18.76 -17.86 2.31
C SER A 393 17.41 -18.16 1.64
N ARG A 394 16.33 -18.31 2.42
CA ARG A 394 14.95 -18.56 1.93
C ARG A 394 14.07 -17.32 1.98
N THR A 395 14.60 -16.23 2.54
CA THR A 395 13.92 -14.95 2.67
C THR A 395 14.39 -13.97 1.60
N ASP A 396 13.57 -12.98 1.28
CA ASP A 396 13.97 -11.86 0.43
C ASP A 396 14.69 -10.78 1.23
N LEU A 397 14.39 -10.65 2.53
CA LEU A 397 14.91 -9.58 3.37
C LEU A 397 15.12 -10.06 4.82
N VAL A 398 16.30 -9.80 5.38
CA VAL A 398 16.57 -9.96 6.82
C VAL A 398 17.04 -8.63 7.39
N ILE A 399 16.37 -8.17 8.44
CA ILE A 399 16.70 -6.94 9.16
C ILE A 399 17.09 -7.31 10.58
N ARG A 400 18.27 -6.89 11.03
CA ARG A 400 18.75 -7.12 12.40
C ARG A 400 18.78 -5.80 13.17
N ILE A 401 18.09 -5.77 14.31
CA ILE A 401 17.95 -4.58 15.16
C ILE A 401 18.31 -4.95 16.59
N CYS A 402 19.10 -4.10 17.24
CA CYS A 402 19.37 -4.17 18.68
C CYS A 402 18.48 -3.17 19.42
N ASN A 403 17.81 -3.63 20.47
CA ASN A 403 16.92 -2.85 21.32
C ASN A 403 17.39 -2.87 22.78
N ASN A 404 18.54 -2.24 23.02
CA ASN A 404 19.06 -2.00 24.38
C ASN A 404 18.52 -0.65 24.90
N GLU A 405 19.41 0.22 25.38
CA GLU A 405 19.09 1.59 25.82
C GLU A 405 18.61 2.45 24.64
N THR A 406 19.20 2.24 23.47
CA THR A 406 18.80 2.86 22.20
C THR A 406 18.56 1.79 21.14
N ILE A 407 17.59 2.04 20.27
CA ILE A 407 17.34 1.18 19.11
C ILE A 407 18.41 1.45 18.06
N LYS A 408 19.13 0.41 17.65
CA LYS A 408 20.18 0.46 16.63
C LYS A 408 19.90 -0.56 15.54
N LEU A 409 19.83 -0.11 14.30
CA LEU A 409 19.86 -0.99 13.13
C LEU A 409 21.27 -1.59 13.01
N LEU A 410 21.39 -2.91 13.09
CA LEU A 410 22.67 -3.62 13.02
C LEU A 410 23.03 -3.96 11.58
N SER A 411 22.11 -4.57 10.84
CA SER A 411 22.31 -4.94 9.44
C SER A 411 20.98 -5.10 8.70
N VAL A 412 21.09 -5.03 7.38
CA VAL A 412 20.03 -5.31 6.41
C VAL A 412 20.64 -6.20 5.35
N GLU A 413 20.11 -7.40 5.21
CA GLU A 413 20.51 -8.35 4.18
C GLU A 413 19.36 -8.47 3.19
N ASP A 414 19.56 -7.96 1.97
CA ASP A 414 18.59 -8.04 0.89
C ASP A 414 19.00 -9.18 -0.06
N HIS A 415 18.24 -10.27 0.01
CA HIS A 415 18.42 -11.48 -0.79
C HIS A 415 17.49 -11.50 -2.00
N SER A 416 16.70 -10.42 -2.22
CA SER A 416 15.84 -10.27 -3.40
C SER A 416 16.62 -10.08 -4.71
N GLY A 417 17.96 -9.99 -4.63
CA GLY A 417 18.84 -9.71 -5.75
C GLY A 417 19.08 -8.23 -6.03
N ASN A 418 18.54 -7.32 -5.20
CA ASN A 418 18.66 -5.88 -5.38
C ASN A 418 19.36 -5.16 -4.21
N TRP A 419 20.69 -5.05 -4.31
CA TRP A 419 21.59 -4.51 -3.27
C TRP A 419 21.39 -3.02 -2.90
N GLN A 420 20.51 -2.26 -3.56
CA GLN A 420 20.37 -0.81 -3.34
C GLN A 420 19.29 -0.39 -2.31
N ARG A 421 18.57 -1.33 -1.66
CA ARG A 421 17.32 -1.02 -0.94
C ARG A 421 17.43 -1.20 0.59
N GLY A 422 17.47 -0.08 1.33
CA GLY A 422 17.40 -0.06 2.79
C GLY A 422 15.98 -0.16 3.37
N VAL A 423 15.87 -0.46 4.68
CA VAL A 423 14.65 -0.77 5.47
C VAL A 423 13.44 0.13 5.20
N GLY A 424 13.66 1.42 4.95
CA GLY A 424 12.56 2.39 4.75
C GLY A 424 11.81 2.30 3.43
N ARG A 425 12.31 1.56 2.44
CA ARG A 425 11.75 1.51 1.08
C ARG A 425 11.06 0.19 0.72
N HIS A 426 11.08 -0.79 1.64
CA HIS A 426 10.49 -2.11 1.39
C HIS A 426 9.00 -2.17 1.77
N PHE A 427 8.57 -1.38 2.76
CA PHE A 427 7.21 -1.45 3.32
C PHE A 427 6.34 -0.22 3.03
N SER A 428 6.85 0.80 2.34
CA SER A 428 6.05 1.96 1.93
C SER A 428 5.09 1.61 0.80
N GLN A 429 3.79 1.81 1.02
CA GLN A 429 2.79 1.80 -0.04
C GLN A 429 3.09 2.93 -1.04
N LEU A 430 3.00 2.58 -2.33
CA LEU A 430 3.15 3.44 -3.51
C LEU A 430 4.58 3.99 -3.69
N GLN A 431 5.29 3.47 -4.71
CA GLN A 431 6.52 4.10 -5.20
C GLN A 431 6.23 5.57 -5.48
N GLN A 432 6.96 6.47 -4.81
CA GLN A 432 6.72 7.89 -4.97
C GLN A 432 7.56 8.48 -6.12
N PRO A 433 7.12 9.59 -6.75
CA PRO A 433 7.85 10.26 -7.83
C PRO A 433 9.31 10.61 -7.51
N GLU A 434 9.65 10.78 -6.22
CA GLU A 434 10.98 11.11 -5.74
C GLU A 434 12.01 9.98 -5.95
N GLU A 435 11.54 8.75 -6.17
CA GLU A 435 12.37 7.54 -6.39
C GLU A 435 13.00 7.48 -7.78
N PHE A 436 12.49 8.24 -8.75
CA PHE A 436 13.09 8.31 -10.08
C PHE A 436 14.47 9.01 -10.00
N PRO A 437 15.53 8.46 -10.63
CA PRO A 437 15.55 7.40 -11.65
C PRO A 437 15.81 5.98 -11.12
N SER A 438 15.77 5.76 -9.80
CA SER A 438 16.00 4.44 -9.18
C SER A 438 14.77 3.53 -9.27
N ALA A 439 13.58 4.10 -9.45
CA ALA A 439 12.35 3.40 -9.78
C ALA A 439 11.43 4.32 -10.59
N LEU A 440 10.56 3.74 -11.43
CA LEU A 440 9.50 4.48 -12.11
C LEU A 440 8.18 4.24 -11.36
N PRO A 441 7.49 5.29 -10.87
CA PRO A 441 6.26 5.14 -10.12
C PRO A 441 5.18 4.37 -10.89
N THR A 442 4.35 3.63 -10.15
CA THR A 442 3.15 2.99 -10.70
C THR A 442 2.30 4.05 -11.41
N GLN A 443 1.92 3.78 -12.66
CA GLN A 443 1.01 4.64 -13.40
C GLN A 443 -0.39 4.01 -13.38
N TYR A 444 -1.39 4.85 -13.19
CA TYR A 444 -2.79 4.43 -13.29
C TYR A 444 -3.29 4.62 -14.72
N VAL A 445 -4.25 3.81 -15.10
CA VAL A 445 -4.82 3.74 -16.45
C VAL A 445 -6.31 4.04 -16.34
N MET A 446 -6.78 5.02 -17.11
CA MET A 446 -8.18 5.42 -17.17
C MET A 446 -8.68 5.44 -18.60
N ARG A 447 -9.88 4.87 -18.85
CA ARG A 447 -10.54 4.95 -20.15
C ARG A 447 -10.88 6.40 -20.49
N THR A 448 -10.59 6.82 -21.71
CA THR A 448 -11.00 8.13 -22.24
C THR A 448 -12.27 8.01 -23.07
N SER A 449 -12.92 9.14 -23.32
CA SER A 449 -14.01 9.26 -24.30
C SER A 449 -13.51 9.40 -25.75
N LEU A 450 -12.18 9.40 -25.97
CA LEU A 450 -11.58 9.57 -27.29
C LEU A 450 -11.77 8.31 -28.13
N THR A 451 -12.18 8.50 -29.38
CA THR A 451 -12.43 7.45 -30.37
C THR A 451 -11.58 7.67 -31.62
N CYS A 452 -11.65 6.75 -32.59
CA CYS A 452 -11.06 6.93 -33.92
C CYS A 452 -11.61 8.12 -34.73
N GLU A 453 -12.65 8.82 -34.26
CA GLU A 453 -13.10 10.08 -34.86
C GLU A 453 -12.27 11.27 -34.39
N HIS A 454 -11.65 11.15 -33.22
CA HIS A 454 -10.87 12.19 -32.56
C HIS A 454 -9.36 12.03 -32.79
N LEU A 455 -8.88 10.80 -32.96
CA LEU A 455 -7.47 10.50 -33.24
C LEU A 455 -7.39 9.46 -34.35
N ARG A 456 -6.82 9.81 -35.51
CA ARG A 456 -6.65 8.88 -36.64
C ARG A 456 -5.19 8.70 -36.99
N LEU A 457 -4.77 7.45 -37.13
CA LEU A 457 -3.50 7.13 -37.75
C LEU A 457 -3.57 7.53 -39.25
N PRO A 458 -2.55 8.20 -39.80
CA PRO A 458 -2.47 8.47 -41.24
C PRO A 458 -2.59 7.20 -42.09
N THR A 459 -3.12 7.28 -43.31
CA THR A 459 -3.36 6.10 -44.17
C THR A 459 -2.07 5.32 -44.52
N ASP A 460 -0.93 6.01 -44.57
CA ASP A 460 0.39 5.42 -44.90
C ASP A 460 1.19 4.93 -43.67
N THR A 461 0.56 4.90 -42.50
CA THR A 461 1.20 4.62 -41.20
C THR A 461 1.71 3.18 -41.07
N CYS A 462 1.05 2.23 -41.75
CA CYS A 462 1.35 0.80 -41.68
C CYS A 462 2.81 0.47 -42.07
N ALA A 463 3.36 1.13 -43.10
CA ALA A 463 4.73 0.89 -43.54
C ALA A 463 5.78 1.42 -42.55
N LEU A 464 5.52 2.59 -41.95
CA LEU A 464 6.42 3.22 -40.97
C LEU A 464 6.40 2.47 -39.64
N MET A 465 5.22 2.04 -39.18
CA MET A 465 5.08 1.26 -37.95
C MET A 465 5.70 -0.14 -38.07
N LYS A 466 5.55 -0.82 -39.22
CA LYS A 466 6.26 -2.08 -39.51
C LYS A 466 7.78 -1.92 -39.54
N ALA A 467 8.26 -0.74 -39.94
CA ALA A 467 9.68 -0.40 -39.89
C ALA A 467 10.17 0.02 -38.48
N GLY A 468 9.31 -0.11 -37.45
CA GLY A 468 9.65 0.23 -36.07
C GLY A 468 9.81 1.74 -35.81
N ARG A 469 9.22 2.60 -36.65
CA ARG A 469 9.28 4.06 -36.46
C ARG A 469 8.05 4.57 -35.75
N SER A 470 8.25 5.61 -34.94
CA SER A 470 7.12 6.36 -34.36
C SER A 470 6.42 7.20 -35.42
N VAL A 471 5.11 7.41 -35.25
CA VAL A 471 4.26 8.16 -36.19
C VAL A 471 3.56 9.29 -35.46
N GLN A 472 3.56 10.47 -36.07
CA GLN A 472 2.84 11.63 -35.57
C GLN A 472 1.34 11.46 -35.85
N VAL A 473 0.53 11.79 -34.86
CA VAL A 473 -0.92 11.82 -34.92
C VAL A 473 -1.42 13.13 -34.35
N ASP A 474 -2.43 13.67 -35.02
CA ASP A 474 -3.07 14.91 -34.61
C ASP A 474 -4.47 14.61 -34.07
N LEU A 475 -4.89 15.39 -33.08
CA LEU A 475 -6.29 15.40 -32.67
C LEU A 475 -7.10 16.09 -33.76
N LEU A 476 -8.07 15.39 -34.31
CA LEU A 476 -8.95 15.92 -35.33
C LEU A 476 -9.98 16.85 -34.69
N PRO A 477 -10.28 18.02 -35.32
CA PRO A 477 -11.47 18.79 -34.96
C PRO A 477 -12.71 17.97 -35.35
N GLU A 478 -13.67 17.83 -34.42
CA GLU A 478 -14.95 17.17 -34.71
C GLU A 478 -15.64 17.82 -35.92
N THR A 479 -16.23 17.01 -36.80
CA THR A 479 -17.11 17.48 -37.87
C THR A 479 -18.41 18.04 -37.29
N GLU A 480 -18.94 19.12 -37.87
CA GLU A 480 -20.15 19.86 -37.44
C GLU A 480 -21.46 19.05 -37.35
N ASN A 481 -21.44 17.75 -37.64
CA ASN A 481 -22.63 16.90 -37.54
C ASN A 481 -22.76 16.35 -36.12
N GLY A 482 -23.50 17.08 -35.29
CA GLY A 482 -23.93 16.62 -33.99
C GLY A 482 -24.68 15.28 -34.08
N THR A 483 -24.14 14.27 -33.42
CA THR A 483 -24.87 13.05 -33.09
C THR A 483 -24.63 12.73 -31.62
N ASP A 484 -25.74 12.55 -30.90
CA ASP A 484 -25.91 12.18 -29.49
C ASP A 484 -24.71 11.49 -28.81
N LEU A 485 -23.82 12.29 -28.20
CA LEU A 485 -22.89 11.79 -27.19
C LEU A 485 -23.48 12.05 -25.79
N PRO A 486 -23.49 11.08 -24.87
CA PRO A 486 -24.05 11.24 -23.53
C PRO A 486 -23.34 12.37 -22.77
N GLU A 487 -24.09 13.17 -22.00
CA GLU A 487 -23.64 14.42 -21.36
C GLU A 487 -22.31 14.33 -20.57
N ARG A 488 -21.94 13.14 -20.09
CA ARG A 488 -20.67 12.89 -19.37
C ARG A 488 -19.41 13.01 -20.26
N ASN A 489 -19.50 12.76 -21.56
CA ASN A 489 -18.36 12.81 -22.48
C ASN A 489 -18.04 14.23 -22.98
N LEU A 490 -18.97 15.19 -22.79
CA LEU A 490 -18.80 16.57 -23.25
C LEU A 490 -17.76 17.33 -22.43
N VAL A 491 -17.59 17.02 -21.14
CA VAL A 491 -16.74 17.82 -20.24
C VAL A 491 -15.25 17.67 -20.59
N GLY A 492 -14.75 16.43 -20.74
CA GLY A 492 -13.34 16.17 -21.04
C GLY A 492 -12.89 16.70 -22.40
N LEU A 493 -13.72 16.55 -23.43
CA LEU A 493 -13.49 17.10 -24.77
C LEU A 493 -13.53 18.64 -24.77
N CYS A 494 -14.46 19.25 -24.02
CA CYS A 494 -14.48 20.70 -23.83
C CYS A 494 -13.22 21.21 -23.13
N SER A 495 -12.66 20.45 -22.18
CA SER A 495 -11.40 20.78 -21.52
C SER A 495 -10.22 20.80 -22.47
N LEU A 496 -10.09 19.78 -23.33
CA LEU A 496 -9.06 19.74 -24.36
C LEU A 496 -9.21 20.88 -25.36
N ARG A 497 -10.44 21.18 -25.82
CA ARG A 497 -10.72 22.33 -26.71
C ARG A 497 -10.36 23.65 -26.05
N TYR A 498 -10.66 23.82 -24.77
CA TYR A 498 -10.34 25.03 -24.04
C TYR A 498 -8.82 25.22 -23.95
N LEU A 499 -8.08 24.19 -23.53
CA LEU A 499 -6.62 24.24 -23.47
C LEU A 499 -5.98 24.49 -24.85
N ALA A 500 -6.54 23.91 -25.91
CA ALA A 500 -6.15 24.20 -27.28
C ALA A 500 -6.41 25.65 -27.69
N SER A 501 -7.61 26.18 -27.41
CA SER A 501 -8.00 27.56 -27.74
C SER A 501 -7.16 28.62 -27.03
N GLN A 502 -6.62 28.28 -25.85
CA GLN A 502 -5.73 29.16 -25.08
C GLN A 502 -4.26 29.04 -25.53
N GLY A 503 -3.96 28.24 -26.57
CA GLY A 503 -2.60 27.97 -27.03
C GLY A 503 -1.75 27.23 -26.00
N VAL A 504 -2.38 26.47 -25.09
CA VAL A 504 -1.73 25.79 -23.96
C VAL A 504 -1.45 24.33 -24.26
N LEU A 505 -2.30 23.70 -25.04
CA LEU A 505 -2.03 22.42 -25.67
C LEU A 505 -2.03 22.61 -27.19
N MET A 506 -0.98 22.18 -27.86
CA MET A 506 -1.02 22.07 -29.31
C MET A 506 -1.94 20.88 -29.65
N THR A 507 -2.95 21.09 -30.51
CA THR A 507 -3.84 20.02 -31.00
C THR A 507 -3.12 19.04 -31.93
N THR A 508 -1.91 19.39 -32.32
CA THR A 508 -1.03 18.63 -33.21
C THR A 508 0.18 18.12 -32.45
N GLY A 509 0.69 16.95 -32.84
CA GLY A 509 2.01 16.49 -32.39
C GLY A 509 2.05 15.33 -31.39
N PHE A 510 0.97 14.57 -31.22
CA PHE A 510 1.04 13.32 -30.45
C PHE A 510 1.89 12.31 -31.21
N THR A 511 2.67 11.52 -30.49
CA THR A 511 3.59 10.57 -31.13
C THR A 511 3.26 9.14 -30.73
N CYS A 512 2.77 8.35 -31.69
CA CYS A 512 2.56 6.92 -31.53
C CYS A 512 3.87 6.16 -31.61
N SER A 513 4.11 5.25 -30.66
CA SER A 513 5.14 4.22 -30.77
C SER A 513 4.81 3.23 -31.90
N PRO A 514 5.75 2.35 -32.30
CA PRO A 514 5.42 1.22 -33.16
C PRO A 514 4.33 0.34 -32.55
N LEU A 515 3.53 -0.31 -33.40
CA LEU A 515 2.47 -1.22 -32.95
C LEU A 515 3.06 -2.45 -32.27
N GLY A 516 2.54 -2.78 -31.09
CA GLY A 516 2.79 -4.03 -30.39
C GLY A 516 1.59 -4.96 -30.53
N GLU A 517 1.85 -6.26 -30.65
CA GLU A 517 0.79 -7.27 -30.59
C GLU A 517 0.29 -7.45 -29.15
N ILE A 518 -1.02 -7.60 -28.99
CA ILE A 518 -1.61 -7.88 -27.67
C ILE A 518 -1.53 -9.39 -27.42
N THR A 519 -0.58 -9.81 -26.58
CA THR A 519 -0.36 -11.22 -26.25
C THR A 519 -1.13 -11.69 -25.01
N LEU A 520 -1.93 -10.82 -24.40
CA LEU A 520 -2.67 -11.11 -23.17
C LEU A 520 -3.87 -12.02 -23.44
N ASP A 521 -4.17 -12.91 -22.49
CA ASP A 521 -5.37 -13.77 -22.52
C ASP A 521 -6.66 -12.95 -22.28
N PRO A 522 -7.85 -13.49 -22.62
CA PRO A 522 -9.11 -12.76 -22.50
C PRO A 522 -9.42 -12.21 -21.11
N HIS A 523 -9.10 -12.94 -20.04
CA HIS A 523 -9.36 -12.50 -18.67
C HIS A 523 -8.44 -11.35 -18.28
N THR A 524 -7.15 -11.44 -18.60
CA THR A 524 -6.20 -10.34 -18.35
C THR A 524 -6.54 -9.09 -19.17
N ARG A 525 -7.07 -9.25 -20.39
CA ARG A 525 -7.57 -8.12 -21.19
C ARG A 525 -8.73 -7.39 -20.51
N GLU A 526 -9.70 -8.13 -19.98
CA GLU A 526 -10.82 -7.55 -19.23
C GLU A 526 -10.35 -6.75 -18.01
N MET A 527 -9.44 -7.35 -17.23
CA MET A 527 -8.79 -6.71 -16.08
C MET A 527 -8.02 -5.44 -16.46
N ALA A 528 -7.36 -5.42 -17.63
CA ALA A 528 -6.57 -4.30 -18.14
C ALA A 528 -7.38 -3.26 -18.95
N ASP A 529 -8.69 -3.45 -19.10
CA ASP A 529 -9.58 -2.59 -19.92
C ASP A 529 -9.28 -2.61 -21.41
N ILE A 530 -8.77 -3.72 -21.91
CA ILE A 530 -8.41 -3.86 -23.32
C ILE A 530 -9.63 -4.38 -24.07
N PRO A 531 -10.07 -3.73 -25.16
CA PRO A 531 -11.18 -4.23 -25.97
C PRO A 531 -10.93 -5.67 -26.43
N PRO A 532 -11.92 -6.57 -26.36
CA PRO A 532 -11.73 -7.96 -26.78
C PRO A 532 -11.37 -8.08 -28.26
N GLU A 533 -11.85 -7.16 -29.10
CA GLU A 533 -11.54 -7.12 -30.54
C GLU A 533 -10.16 -6.49 -30.85
N ALA A 534 -9.46 -5.95 -29.85
CA ALA A 534 -8.15 -5.37 -30.05
C ALA A 534 -7.11 -6.47 -30.36
N SER A 535 -6.34 -6.24 -31.42
CA SER A 535 -5.24 -7.12 -31.84
C SER A 535 -3.88 -6.48 -31.59
N HIS A 536 -3.80 -5.15 -31.69
CA HIS A 536 -2.56 -4.40 -31.52
C HIS A 536 -2.78 -3.19 -30.61
N PHE A 537 -1.70 -2.68 -30.02
CA PHE A 537 -1.69 -1.46 -29.23
C PHE A 537 -0.51 -0.56 -29.61
N SER A 538 -0.61 0.73 -29.27
CA SER A 538 0.47 1.70 -29.38
C SER A 538 0.47 2.60 -28.15
N PHE A 539 1.65 2.88 -27.60
CA PHE A 539 1.79 4.00 -26.68
C PHE A 539 1.70 5.31 -27.47
N ILE A 540 0.94 6.28 -26.97
CA ILE A 540 0.73 7.58 -27.56
C ILE A 540 1.32 8.61 -26.60
N ALA A 541 2.46 9.18 -26.96
CA ALA A 541 3.14 10.18 -26.16
C ALA A 541 2.46 11.55 -26.29
N PRO A 542 2.48 12.37 -25.21
CA PRO A 542 1.94 13.72 -25.25
C PRO A 542 2.72 14.60 -26.24
N PRO A 543 2.10 15.66 -26.78
CA PRO A 543 2.76 16.60 -27.68
C PRO A 543 3.85 17.38 -26.96
N GLU A 544 4.87 17.79 -27.71
CA GLU A 544 5.94 18.63 -27.19
C GLU A 544 5.38 19.97 -26.68
N GLY A 545 5.80 20.39 -25.48
CA GLY A 545 5.31 21.61 -24.85
C GLY A 545 4.03 21.43 -24.02
N ALA A 546 3.46 20.22 -23.94
CA ALA A 546 2.35 19.92 -23.04
C ALA A 546 2.63 20.29 -21.57
N ARG A 547 3.92 20.39 -21.19
CA ARG A 547 4.35 20.91 -19.89
C ARG A 547 3.73 22.27 -19.55
N ALA A 548 3.56 23.18 -20.52
CA ALA A 548 3.06 24.55 -20.27
C ALA A 548 1.66 24.54 -19.61
N ALA A 549 0.90 23.46 -19.78
CA ALA A 549 -0.38 23.26 -19.11
C ALA A 549 -0.25 23.01 -17.60
N TYR A 550 0.85 22.39 -17.13
CA TYR A 550 1.10 22.19 -15.70
C TYR A 550 1.39 23.52 -14.97
N GLU A 551 1.89 24.54 -15.69
CA GLU A 551 2.25 25.85 -15.13
C GLU A 551 1.07 26.84 -15.12
N LYS A 552 -0.11 26.44 -15.65
CA LYS A 552 -1.32 27.27 -15.70
C LYS A 552 -2.47 26.63 -14.89
N PRO A 553 -2.39 26.59 -13.55
CA PRO A 553 -3.34 25.89 -12.69
C PRO A 553 -4.79 26.38 -12.81
N LEU A 554 -4.99 27.66 -13.18
CA LEU A 554 -6.33 28.22 -13.42
C LEU A 554 -7.04 27.53 -14.60
N LEU A 555 -6.31 27.04 -15.62
CA LEU A 555 -6.88 26.40 -16.82
C LEU A 555 -7.25 24.93 -16.59
N LEU A 556 -6.54 24.23 -15.70
CA LEU A 556 -6.90 22.88 -15.24
C LEU A 556 -8.18 22.87 -14.37
N SER A 557 -8.60 24.05 -13.91
CA SER A 557 -9.80 24.25 -13.08
C SER A 557 -10.96 24.98 -13.75
N SER A 558 -10.76 25.54 -14.95
CA SER A 558 -11.75 26.36 -15.65
C SER A 558 -12.31 25.66 -16.89
N CYS A 559 -12.72 24.41 -16.73
CA CYS A 559 -13.62 23.76 -17.68
C CYS A 559 -15.08 24.01 -17.27
N PRO A 560 -15.99 24.21 -18.23
CA PRO A 560 -17.09 25.15 -18.09
C PRO A 560 -18.20 24.63 -17.16
N ARG A 561 -18.16 25.10 -15.93
CA ARG A 561 -19.38 25.55 -15.22
C ARG A 561 -19.17 26.99 -14.78
N ARG A 562 -19.38 27.96 -15.69
CA ARG A 562 -19.66 29.33 -15.28
C ARG A 562 -21.17 29.54 -15.21
N ARG A 563 -21.72 29.41 -14.00
CA ARG A 563 -22.49 30.50 -13.38
C ARG A 563 -22.09 30.57 -11.91
N HIS A 564 -21.72 31.76 -11.46
CA HIS A 564 -21.28 32.16 -10.11
C HIS A 564 -19.79 32.01 -9.80
N PHE A 565 -18.99 32.96 -10.30
CA PHE A 565 -17.75 33.40 -9.67
C PHE A 565 -17.78 34.93 -9.60
N VAL A 566 -18.25 35.42 -8.45
CA VAL A 566 -17.78 36.66 -7.82
C VAL A 566 -17.36 36.18 -6.42
N ASP A 567 -16.20 36.65 -5.94
CA ASP A 567 -15.61 36.35 -4.62
C ASP A 567 -14.62 35.18 -4.47
N ALA A 568 -13.56 35.17 -5.28
CA ALA A 568 -12.36 34.36 -4.98
C ALA A 568 -11.07 35.20 -5.00
N ASN A 569 -11.07 36.33 -4.28
CA ASN A 569 -9.87 37.14 -4.01
C ASN A 569 -9.63 37.37 -2.52
N ARG A 570 -10.07 36.45 -1.64
CA ARG A 570 -9.84 36.54 -0.19
C ARG A 570 -9.70 35.18 0.50
N SER A 571 -8.66 34.42 0.18
CA SER A 571 -8.10 33.44 1.12
C SER A 571 -6.73 32.98 0.62
N GLY A 572 -5.69 33.27 1.41
CA GLY A 572 -4.34 32.75 1.17
C GLY A 572 -4.27 31.29 1.53
N GLU A 573 -4.65 30.41 0.59
CA GLU A 573 -4.47 28.97 0.72
C GLU A 573 -3.04 28.56 0.28
N SER A 574 -2.46 27.60 1.01
CA SER A 574 -1.11 27.09 0.79
C SER A 574 -1.03 26.16 -0.42
N ASP A 575 0.15 26.18 -1.06
CA ASP A 575 0.55 25.54 -2.32
C ASP A 575 0.35 24.00 -2.36
N THR A 576 0.02 23.36 -1.24
CA THR A 576 -0.22 21.92 -1.10
C THR A 576 -1.64 21.49 -1.51
N ALA A 577 -2.66 22.36 -1.41
CA ALA A 577 -4.05 22.03 -1.77
C ALA A 577 -4.31 22.00 -3.28
N LEU A 578 -3.41 22.58 -4.08
CA LEU A 578 -3.55 22.63 -5.55
C LEU A 578 -3.33 21.28 -6.26
N ARG A 579 -2.76 20.28 -5.55
CA ARG A 579 -2.29 19.01 -6.14
C ARG A 579 -3.31 17.86 -6.17
N SER A 580 -4.49 17.99 -5.55
CA SER A 580 -5.47 16.88 -5.45
C SER A 580 -6.66 16.96 -6.43
N ARG A 581 -6.64 17.85 -7.43
CA ARG A 581 -7.72 17.90 -8.44
C ARG A 581 -7.57 16.74 -9.42
N THR A 582 -8.49 15.78 -9.37
CA THR A 582 -8.59 14.66 -10.31
C THR A 582 -8.76 15.20 -11.73
N LEU A 583 -7.72 15.09 -12.56
CA LEU A 583 -7.78 15.50 -13.96
C LEU A 583 -8.77 14.61 -14.72
N SER A 584 -9.58 15.19 -15.61
CA SER A 584 -10.37 14.38 -16.54
C SER A 584 -9.45 13.47 -17.38
N PRO A 585 -9.86 12.24 -17.73
CA PRO A 585 -9.03 11.30 -18.50
C PRO A 585 -8.45 11.90 -19.79
N GLU A 586 -9.19 12.77 -20.46
CA GLU A 586 -8.79 13.44 -21.70
C GLU A 586 -7.63 14.43 -21.46
N VAL A 587 -7.71 15.21 -20.38
CA VAL A 587 -6.63 16.12 -19.97
C VAL A 587 -5.43 15.32 -19.48
N ALA A 588 -5.63 14.23 -18.72
CA ALA A 588 -4.56 13.33 -18.34
C ALA A 588 -3.84 12.74 -19.57
N PHE A 589 -4.60 12.32 -20.58
CA PHE A 589 -4.08 11.83 -21.87
C PHE A 589 -3.22 12.88 -22.57
N ALA A 590 -3.68 14.13 -22.66
CA ALA A 590 -2.90 15.19 -23.29
C ALA A 590 -1.60 15.54 -22.53
N LEU A 591 -1.58 15.34 -21.21
CA LEU A 591 -0.43 15.70 -20.37
C LEU A 591 0.57 14.57 -20.16
N ARG A 592 0.13 13.32 -20.16
CA ARG A 592 0.96 12.14 -19.85
C ARG A 592 0.99 11.09 -20.95
N GLY A 593 0.11 11.20 -21.94
CA GLY A 593 -0.08 10.18 -22.96
C GLY A 593 -0.96 9.02 -22.49
N GLY A 594 -0.95 7.94 -23.26
CA GLY A 594 -1.81 6.79 -23.03
C GLY A 594 -1.53 5.62 -23.96
N PHE A 595 -2.34 4.57 -23.86
CA PHE A 595 -2.32 3.42 -24.75
C PHE A 595 -3.55 3.43 -25.65
N GLY A 596 -3.33 3.44 -26.97
CA GLY A 596 -4.37 3.27 -27.98
C GLY A 596 -4.42 1.83 -28.47
N TYR A 597 -5.61 1.25 -28.51
CA TYR A 597 -5.88 -0.13 -28.93
C TYR A 597 -6.54 -0.15 -30.29
N THR A 598 -6.11 -1.05 -31.17
CA THR A 598 -6.57 -1.12 -32.57
C THR A 598 -7.04 -2.52 -32.94
N GLY A 599 -8.07 -2.57 -33.79
CA GLY A 599 -8.60 -3.82 -34.34
C GLY A 599 -7.71 -4.38 -35.46
N PRO A 600 -7.95 -5.63 -35.89
CA PRO A 600 -7.25 -6.20 -37.04
C PRO A 600 -7.65 -5.48 -38.33
N GLY A 601 -6.67 -5.05 -39.14
CA GLY A 601 -6.93 -4.45 -40.45
C GLY A 601 -5.82 -3.52 -40.93
N PRO A 602 -5.80 -3.14 -42.22
CA PRO A 602 -4.75 -2.31 -42.80
C PRO A 602 -4.77 -0.86 -42.31
N GLU A 603 -5.92 -0.37 -41.82
CA GLU A 603 -6.11 1.03 -41.40
C GLU A 603 -5.83 1.28 -39.91
N TYR A 604 -5.66 0.22 -39.09
CA TYR A 604 -5.37 0.29 -37.65
C TYR A 604 -6.19 1.35 -36.87
N LYS A 605 -7.51 1.39 -37.08
CA LYS A 605 -8.39 2.34 -36.37
C LYS A 605 -8.36 2.09 -34.86
N PHE A 606 -8.25 3.17 -34.07
CA PHE A 606 -8.33 3.10 -32.61
C PHE A 606 -9.75 2.72 -32.15
N LEU A 607 -9.87 1.56 -31.52
CA LEU A 607 -11.09 1.08 -30.88
C LEU A 607 -11.29 1.78 -29.53
N GLN A 608 -10.20 1.99 -28.79
CA GLN A 608 -10.22 2.59 -27.46
C GLN A 608 -8.88 3.25 -27.14
N ILE A 609 -8.92 4.31 -26.33
CA ILE A 609 -7.73 4.98 -25.80
C ILE A 609 -7.83 5.06 -24.28
N ASN A 610 -6.78 4.61 -23.60
CA ASN A 610 -6.64 4.69 -22.16
C ASN A 610 -5.51 5.66 -21.78
N ALA A 611 -5.82 6.68 -20.97
CA ALA A 611 -4.89 7.67 -20.48
C ALA A 611 -4.05 7.15 -19.31
N LEU A 612 -2.78 7.61 -19.21
CA LEU A 612 -1.97 7.46 -18.00
C LEU A 612 -2.24 8.60 -17.02
N THR A 613 -2.35 8.28 -15.73
CA THR A 613 -2.52 9.26 -14.65
C THR A 613 -1.71 8.88 -13.41
N GLY A 614 -1.31 9.89 -12.63
CA GLY A 614 -0.59 9.72 -11.36
C GLY A 614 -1.51 9.60 -10.14
N VAL A 615 -2.83 9.72 -10.32
CA VAL A 615 -3.82 9.73 -9.24
C VAL A 615 -4.79 8.56 -9.41
N LEU A 616 -5.11 7.87 -8.31
CA LEU A 616 -6.05 6.75 -8.29
C LEU A 616 -7.47 7.25 -8.66
N GLY A 617 -7.98 6.85 -9.84
CA GLY A 617 -9.39 6.98 -10.18
C GLY A 617 -10.22 5.82 -9.61
N GLU A 618 -11.53 6.02 -9.45
CA GLU A 618 -12.45 4.92 -9.12
C GLU A 618 -12.36 3.81 -10.17
N GLY A 619 -12.03 2.58 -9.75
CA GLY A 619 -11.78 1.45 -10.66
C GLY A 619 -10.40 1.46 -11.35
N GLY A 620 -9.44 2.24 -10.85
CA GLY A 620 -8.14 2.47 -11.46
C GLY A 620 -7.32 1.19 -11.70
N LYS A 621 -7.11 0.89 -12.98
CA LYS A 621 -6.20 -0.15 -13.46
C LYS A 621 -4.77 0.39 -13.43
N VAL A 622 -3.76 -0.46 -13.28
CA VAL A 622 -2.37 0.00 -13.07
C VAL A 622 -1.38 -0.66 -14.02
N ILE A 623 -0.34 0.08 -14.38
CA ILE A 623 0.89 -0.45 -14.97
C ILE A 623 2.04 -0.20 -13.98
N GLN A 624 2.77 -1.27 -13.68
CA GLN A 624 3.91 -1.25 -12.77
C GLN A 624 5.19 -1.54 -13.52
N PHE A 625 6.30 -1.01 -13.01
CA PHE A 625 7.61 -1.15 -13.61
C PHE A 625 8.57 -1.85 -12.65
N GLY A 626 9.38 -2.73 -13.23
CA GLY A 626 10.43 -3.46 -12.55
C GLY A 626 11.64 -2.58 -12.31
N GLU A 627 12.73 -3.24 -11.96
CA GLU A 627 13.99 -2.55 -11.68
C GLU A 627 14.54 -1.88 -12.94
N PRO A 628 15.06 -0.64 -12.83
CA PRO A 628 15.66 0.00 -13.97
C PRO A 628 16.93 -0.73 -14.40
N GLU A 629 16.95 -1.15 -15.65
CA GLU A 629 18.12 -1.69 -16.33
C GLU A 629 18.92 -0.54 -16.96
N ALA A 630 20.23 -0.70 -17.11
CA ALA A 630 21.02 0.26 -17.89
C ALA A 630 20.58 0.20 -19.36
N LEU A 631 20.30 1.36 -19.96
CA LEU A 631 19.99 1.40 -21.39
C LEU A 631 21.28 1.20 -22.19
N GLU A 632 21.39 0.04 -22.84
CA GLU A 632 22.55 -0.29 -23.66
C GLU A 632 22.82 0.79 -24.73
N PRO A 633 24.08 1.22 -24.93
CA PRO A 633 24.41 2.23 -25.95
C PRO A 633 23.94 1.87 -27.36
N SER A 634 23.97 0.59 -27.72
CA SER A 634 23.46 0.09 -29.00
C SER A 634 21.94 0.25 -29.12
N ALA A 635 21.20 -0.02 -28.05
CA ALA A 635 19.76 0.17 -27.98
C ALA A 635 19.39 1.65 -28.09
N PHE A 636 20.11 2.53 -27.39
CA PHE A 636 19.97 3.98 -27.52
C PHE A 636 20.14 4.45 -28.97
N VAL A 637 21.24 4.05 -29.64
CA VAL A 637 21.53 4.47 -31.02
C VAL A 637 20.45 3.98 -31.99
N ALA A 638 19.94 2.77 -31.79
CA ALA A 638 18.89 2.19 -32.62
C ALA A 638 17.54 2.91 -32.43
N LEU A 639 17.10 3.12 -31.19
CA LEU A 639 15.89 3.89 -30.86
C LEU A 639 15.97 5.31 -31.43
N LYS A 640 17.14 5.93 -31.36
CA LYS A 640 17.39 7.25 -31.95
C LYS A 640 17.32 7.23 -33.48
N LYS A 641 17.93 6.25 -34.15
CA LYS A 641 17.85 6.08 -35.61
C LYS A 641 16.42 5.84 -36.09
N GLN A 642 15.62 5.15 -35.28
CA GLN A 642 14.18 4.91 -35.51
C GLN A 642 13.30 6.11 -35.18
N LYS A 643 13.86 7.22 -34.65
CA LYS A 643 13.15 8.42 -34.22
C LYS A 643 12.06 8.14 -33.18
N ARG A 644 12.35 7.25 -32.21
CA ARG A 644 11.37 6.84 -31.17
C ARG A 644 11.38 7.69 -29.90
N PHE A 645 12.45 8.43 -29.66
CA PHE A 645 12.56 9.27 -28.48
C PHE A 645 11.67 10.52 -28.62
N VAL A 646 10.82 10.71 -27.62
CA VAL A 646 9.95 11.87 -27.43
C VAL A 646 10.39 12.66 -26.20
N SER A 647 10.09 13.95 -26.15
CA SER A 647 10.39 14.79 -24.99
C SER A 647 9.59 14.33 -23.76
N VAL A 648 10.22 14.36 -22.58
CA VAL A 648 9.54 14.09 -21.30
C VAL A 648 8.83 15.35 -20.84
N GLU A 649 7.50 15.36 -20.85
CA GLU A 649 6.71 16.54 -20.49
C GLU A 649 6.29 16.56 -19.01
N ALA A 650 6.33 15.41 -18.33
CA ALA A 650 6.01 15.28 -16.91
C ALA A 650 7.02 16.04 -16.02
N PRO A 651 6.61 17.08 -15.26
CA PRO A 651 7.52 17.91 -14.47
C PRO A 651 8.35 17.11 -13.47
N GLU A 652 7.76 16.13 -12.80
CA GLU A 652 8.42 15.32 -11.77
C GLU A 652 9.58 14.47 -12.33
N LEU A 653 9.45 13.95 -13.55
CA LEU A 653 10.51 13.17 -14.20
C LEU A 653 11.63 14.08 -14.73
N ARG A 654 11.26 15.25 -15.26
CA ARG A 654 12.21 16.25 -15.76
C ARG A 654 13.05 16.88 -14.67
N GLN A 655 12.46 17.20 -13.52
CA GLN A 655 13.20 17.71 -12.35
C GLN A 655 14.30 16.75 -11.89
N LYS A 656 14.12 15.44 -12.13
CA LYS A 656 15.09 14.39 -11.85
C LYS A 656 16.04 14.10 -13.01
N GLY A 657 16.02 14.93 -14.05
CA GLY A 657 16.99 14.92 -15.14
C GLY A 657 16.59 14.12 -16.38
N ALA A 658 15.40 13.49 -16.42
CA ALA A 658 14.94 12.84 -17.64
C ALA A 658 14.61 13.87 -18.72
N LYS A 659 15.10 13.63 -19.94
CA LYS A 659 14.94 14.55 -21.07
C LYS A 659 14.07 13.96 -22.15
N GLN A 660 14.32 12.70 -22.48
CA GLN A 660 13.56 11.98 -23.50
C GLN A 660 13.12 10.63 -22.97
N MET A 661 12.00 10.12 -23.51
CA MET A 661 11.50 8.78 -23.24
C MET A 661 11.14 8.06 -24.55
N ALA A 662 11.12 6.73 -24.52
CA ALA A 662 10.61 5.91 -25.60
C ALA A 662 9.96 4.65 -25.03
N TRP A 663 8.78 4.29 -25.55
CA TRP A 663 8.17 2.99 -25.27
C TRP A 663 8.83 1.90 -26.12
N VAL A 664 9.16 0.76 -25.51
CA VAL A 664 9.67 -0.46 -26.14
C VAL A 664 8.60 -1.55 -26.03
N ASN A 665 8.29 -2.22 -27.14
CA ASN A 665 7.21 -3.20 -27.16
C ASN A 665 7.61 -4.53 -26.49
N PRO A 666 6.62 -5.30 -26.01
CA PRO A 666 6.84 -6.65 -25.51
C PRO A 666 7.65 -7.50 -26.50
N LYS A 667 8.66 -8.21 -25.99
CA LYS A 667 9.49 -9.17 -26.76
C LYS A 667 10.24 -8.52 -27.94
N GLU A 668 10.31 -7.19 -28.00
CA GLU A 668 11.03 -6.45 -29.04
C GLU A 668 12.56 -6.57 -28.86
N CYS A 669 13.27 -6.91 -29.94
CA CYS A 669 14.73 -6.96 -29.98
C CYS A 669 15.29 -5.71 -30.66
N ILE A 670 16.03 -4.88 -29.93
CA ILE A 670 16.61 -3.65 -30.48
C ILE A 670 18.12 -3.83 -30.72
N ALA A 671 18.57 -3.73 -31.98
CA ALA A 671 19.99 -3.80 -32.38
C ALA A 671 20.79 -5.01 -31.82
N GLY A 672 20.16 -6.18 -31.76
CA GLY A 672 20.82 -7.41 -31.29
C GLY A 672 21.08 -7.46 -29.78
N SER A 673 20.62 -6.46 -29.02
CA SER A 673 20.62 -6.51 -27.56
C SER A 673 19.65 -7.57 -27.04
N ARG A 674 19.90 -8.02 -25.79
CA ARG A 674 19.01 -8.91 -25.03
C ARG A 674 17.57 -8.37 -25.11
N ARG A 675 16.56 -9.23 -25.30
CA ARG A 675 15.14 -8.84 -25.33
C ARG A 675 14.84 -7.91 -24.15
N LEU A 676 14.56 -6.64 -24.43
CA LEU A 676 14.29 -5.62 -23.43
C LEU A 676 12.88 -5.84 -22.86
N GLY A 677 12.78 -6.63 -21.79
CA GLY A 677 11.54 -6.92 -21.08
C GLY A 677 10.57 -7.86 -21.81
N MET A 678 10.01 -8.84 -21.10
CA MET A 678 8.97 -9.72 -21.66
C MET A 678 7.66 -8.99 -21.96
N HIS A 679 7.36 -7.92 -21.22
CA HIS A 679 6.07 -7.20 -21.29
C HIS A 679 6.21 -5.75 -21.78
N GLY A 680 7.36 -5.39 -22.37
CA GLY A 680 7.66 -4.03 -22.83
C GLY A 680 8.19 -3.12 -21.71
N GLY A 681 8.29 -1.81 -21.94
CA GLY A 681 8.76 -0.86 -20.93
C GLY A 681 9.14 0.51 -21.47
N PHE A 682 9.57 1.41 -20.58
CA PHE A 682 10.01 2.76 -20.95
C PHE A 682 11.52 2.92 -20.87
N ALA A 683 12.15 3.35 -21.95
CA ALA A 683 13.53 3.83 -21.97
C ALA A 683 13.56 5.34 -21.70
N PHE A 684 14.38 5.80 -20.76
CA PHE A 684 14.61 7.21 -20.43
C PHE A 684 16.05 7.62 -20.68
N VAL A 685 16.23 8.82 -21.22
CA VAL A 685 17.52 9.43 -21.55
C VAL A 685 17.74 10.67 -20.69
N PHE A 686 18.94 10.80 -20.11
CA PHE A 686 19.32 11.88 -19.20
C PHE A 686 20.40 12.80 -19.79
N GLY A 687 21.19 12.31 -20.75
CA GLY A 687 22.29 13.05 -21.38
C GLY A 687 21.84 14.17 -22.34
N GLU A 688 22.75 15.11 -22.62
CA GLU A 688 22.59 16.13 -23.68
C GLU A 688 23.36 15.75 -24.95
N GLY A 689 22.96 16.34 -26.08
CA GLY A 689 23.72 16.23 -27.32
C GLY A 689 23.59 14.88 -28.05
N GLY A 690 22.60 14.07 -27.67
CA GLY A 690 22.22 12.87 -28.42
C GLY A 690 23.28 11.76 -28.42
N LYS A 691 24.09 11.66 -27.36
CA LYS A 691 24.99 10.54 -27.10
C LYS A 691 24.42 9.69 -25.94
N PRO A 692 24.70 8.38 -25.91
CA PRO A 692 24.37 7.56 -24.74
C PRO A 692 24.99 8.14 -23.48
N HIS A 693 24.25 8.11 -22.38
CA HIS A 693 24.69 8.63 -21.09
C HIS A 693 24.65 7.51 -20.02
N PRO A 694 25.60 7.47 -19.06
CA PRO A 694 25.65 6.41 -18.04
C PRO A 694 24.40 6.29 -17.17
N ASN A 695 23.61 7.36 -17.09
CA ASN A 695 22.34 7.39 -16.35
C ASN A 695 21.12 7.01 -17.18
N ASP A 696 21.27 6.68 -18.47
CA ASP A 696 20.15 6.22 -19.27
C ASP A 696 19.63 4.88 -18.71
N ARG A 697 18.30 4.78 -18.57
CA ARG A 697 17.64 3.65 -17.91
C ARG A 697 16.51 3.09 -18.76
N PHE A 698 16.32 1.79 -18.71
CA PHE A 698 15.15 1.08 -19.22
C PHE A 698 14.35 0.53 -18.04
N PHE A 699 13.06 0.88 -17.96
CA PHE A 699 12.15 0.42 -16.92
C PHE A 699 11.20 -0.63 -17.53
N PRO A 700 11.45 -1.94 -17.31
CA PRO A 700 10.60 -2.99 -17.84
C PRO A 700 9.23 -2.97 -17.16
N ALA A 701 8.15 -3.15 -17.92
CA ALA A 701 6.82 -3.36 -17.34
C ALA A 701 6.75 -4.73 -16.65
N ILE A 702 6.08 -4.79 -15.49
CA ILE A 702 5.87 -6.03 -14.74
C ILE A 702 4.58 -6.70 -15.22
N GLY A 703 4.67 -7.98 -15.58
CA GLY A 703 3.51 -8.85 -15.82
C GLY A 703 3.14 -9.63 -14.56
N SER A 704 1.85 -9.92 -14.39
CA SER A 704 1.33 -10.77 -13.31
C SER A 704 1.56 -12.25 -13.61
N GLY A 705 2.82 -12.71 -13.60
CA GLY A 705 3.18 -14.13 -13.63
C GLY A 705 2.94 -14.88 -14.96
N ALA A 706 4.00 -15.54 -15.44
CA ALA A 706 4.02 -16.57 -16.49
C ALA A 706 3.20 -16.29 -17.78
N ASP A 707 3.63 -15.30 -18.60
CA ASP A 707 3.79 -15.38 -20.08
C ASP A 707 4.02 -14.03 -20.81
#